data_AF-A0A7V3RH04-F1
#
_entry.id   AF-A0A7V3RH04-F1
#
_cell.length_a   1.000
_cell.length_b   1.000
_cell.length_c   1.000
_cell.angle_alpha   90.00
_cell.angle_beta   90.00
_cell.angle_gamma   90.00
#
_symmetry.space_group_name_H-M   'P 1'
#
loop_
_entity.id
_entity.type
_entity.pdbx_description
1 polymer ?
#
loop_
_entity_poly.entity_id
_entity_poly.type
_entity_poly.pdbx_seq_one_letter_code
_entity_poly.pdbx_strand_id
1 'polypeptide(L)'
;MIKSIIKRDGAIEEFKPEKIYLAIEKALRATNEDTSIAKKIGDEVINELEQRFGSLKPNVEDIQDIVEQTLIKNGKFNTARAYIIYRQLRTDIRNKKAMLGIKDRLKLSLNSLKVLSERYLIVDDKGVPIETPEQMFQRVAKAIAQVDASYNEDPKKSEEEFYQVMANLEFLPNSPTLMNAGCELGQLSACFVLPIEDSLVSIFETLKNTALIHQSGGGTGFSFSRIRPKGDKVKSTMGIASGPLSFMKIYDCATEVIKQGGKRRGANMGILNVDHPDIIDFIRAKEKEGEFSNFNISVAVTDDFINRAINNQGYDLINPRDNKPVKNINARDVFDMIVFNAWKTGDPGMIFIDEINRKNPTPELGRIESTNPCGEVPLLPYESCNLGSINLSRMFVDNKFSYEKLRQTIEIAVHFLDNVIDANKYPLPEIERMTKGNRKIGLGVMGFADCLIKMGIPYDSESALSFADELASFIQNEARRVSAVLGEKRGSFPNINLSVFRNSQPMRNATVTSIAPTGTISMIADTSSGIEPLFSVGYLRNVLDTTLVVVNPIFEEIARNRGFYHPDLISEIVRQGSLKKIKNIPEDVKRIFPIAHEIMPEIHLKMQATFQKYVDNAVSKTINLPEDATLEQTRAIFLMAHRLKCKGITIYRYNSKKTQVLEFGDIDYERRCRSGGCDI
;
A
#
# COMPACT_ATOMS: atom_id res chain seq x y z
N MET A 1 -16.61 -16.24 46.67
CA MET A 1 -15.63 -16.46 45.59
C MET A 1 -16.28 -16.83 44.27
N ILE A 2 -16.35 -15.82 43.42
CA ILE A 2 -16.74 -15.93 42.01
C ILE A 2 -15.67 -16.72 41.27
N LYS A 3 -16.05 -17.87 40.70
CA LYS A 3 -15.12 -18.74 39.96
C LYS A 3 -15.12 -18.48 38.46
N SER A 4 -16.20 -17.90 37.93
CA SER A 4 -16.38 -17.73 36.49
C SER A 4 -17.31 -16.57 36.17
N ILE A 5 -17.14 -15.97 34.99
CA ILE A 5 -17.93 -14.85 34.48
C ILE A 5 -18.56 -15.22 33.12
N ILE A 6 -19.66 -14.55 32.80
CA ILE A 6 -20.32 -14.67 31.49
C ILE A 6 -19.77 -13.57 30.58
N LYS A 7 -19.08 -13.98 29.50
CA LYS A 7 -18.63 -13.07 28.44
C LYS A 7 -19.81 -12.57 27.61
N ARG A 8 -19.56 -11.48 26.86
CA ARG A 8 -20.56 -10.82 26.01
C ARG A 8 -21.05 -11.67 24.83
N ASP A 9 -20.29 -12.70 24.45
CA ASP A 9 -20.66 -13.72 23.45
C ASP A 9 -21.38 -14.92 24.08
N GLY A 10 -21.70 -14.87 25.37
CA GLY A 10 -22.32 -15.95 26.14
C GLY A 10 -21.33 -17.02 26.65
N ALA A 11 -20.04 -16.93 26.30
CA ALA A 11 -19.05 -17.90 26.75
C ALA A 11 -18.75 -17.74 28.25
N ILE A 12 -18.47 -18.85 28.94
CA ILE A 12 -18.07 -18.84 30.35
C ILE A 12 -16.54 -18.81 30.41
N GLU A 13 -15.98 -17.80 31.09
CA GLU A 13 -14.52 -17.69 31.34
C GLU A 13 -14.23 -17.75 32.84
N GLU A 14 -13.07 -18.28 33.20
CA GLU A 14 -12.55 -18.21 34.57
C GLU A 14 -12.41 -16.75 35.04
N PHE A 15 -12.83 -16.48 36.28
CA PHE A 15 -12.69 -15.15 36.86
C PHE A 15 -11.23 -14.87 37.23
N LYS A 16 -10.67 -13.78 36.68
CA LYS A 16 -9.29 -13.36 36.92
C LYS A 16 -9.24 -11.94 37.50
N PRO A 17 -9.01 -11.78 38.82
CA PRO A 17 -8.89 -10.47 39.50
C PRO A 17 -7.93 -9.49 38.81
N GLU A 18 -6.80 -10.03 38.33
CA GLU A 18 -5.77 -9.34 37.55
C GLU A 18 -6.34 -8.44 36.45
N LYS A 19 -7.40 -8.88 35.76
CA LYS A 19 -8.02 -8.12 34.65
C LYS A 19 -8.73 -6.86 35.15
N ILE A 20 -9.29 -6.89 36.35
CA ILE A 20 -9.94 -5.73 36.98
C ILE A 20 -8.88 -4.72 37.41
N TYR A 21 -7.80 -5.19 38.07
CA TYR A 21 -6.69 -4.33 38.47
C TYR A 21 -6.08 -3.60 37.28
N LEU A 22 -5.77 -4.34 36.20
CA LEU A 22 -5.23 -3.77 34.96
C LEU A 22 -6.19 -2.75 34.31
N ALA A 23 -7.51 -2.99 34.38
CA ALA A 23 -8.49 -2.06 33.82
C ALA A 23 -8.53 -0.74 34.61
N ILE A 24 -8.53 -0.82 35.94
CA ILE A 24 -8.50 0.34 36.84
C ILE A 24 -7.18 1.08 36.73
N GLU A 25 -6.05 0.36 36.70
CA GLU A 25 -4.71 0.94 36.57
C GLU A 25 -4.58 1.73 35.26
N LYS A 26 -5.08 1.18 34.14
CA LYS A 26 -5.11 1.89 32.85
C LYS A 26 -5.97 3.15 32.91
N ALA A 27 -7.11 3.10 33.60
CA ALA A 27 -7.99 4.25 33.76
C ALA A 27 -7.31 5.36 34.57
N LEU A 28 -6.70 5.01 35.72
CA LEU A 28 -5.97 5.95 36.57
C LEU A 28 -4.76 6.56 35.85
N ARG A 29 -4.03 5.74 35.09
CA ARG A 29 -2.90 6.21 34.28
C ARG A 29 -3.35 7.19 33.20
N ALA A 30 -4.49 6.93 32.55
CA ALA A 30 -5.02 7.81 31.51
C ALA A 30 -5.46 9.18 32.03
N THR A 31 -5.73 9.32 33.32
CA THR A 31 -6.10 10.57 34.00
C THR A 31 -4.97 11.14 34.86
N ASN A 32 -3.77 10.56 34.78
CA ASN A 32 -2.59 10.95 35.53
C ASN A 32 -2.79 10.93 37.06
N GLU A 33 -3.61 9.99 37.54
CA GLU A 33 -3.84 9.73 38.96
C GLU A 33 -2.92 8.61 39.48
N ASP A 34 -2.72 8.57 40.80
CA ASP A 34 -1.91 7.54 41.46
C ASP A 34 -2.40 6.13 41.13
N THR A 35 -1.58 5.34 40.45
CA THR A 35 -1.90 3.97 40.04
C THR A 35 -1.72 2.94 41.17
N SER A 36 -1.02 3.28 42.26
CA SER A 36 -0.76 2.37 43.37
C SER A 36 -2.06 1.93 44.07
N ILE A 37 -3.09 2.77 44.01
CA ILE A 37 -4.42 2.49 44.57
C ILE A 37 -5.25 1.55 43.71
N ALA A 38 -4.83 1.22 42.48
CA ALA A 38 -5.60 0.39 41.55
C ALA A 38 -5.93 -0.98 42.14
N LYS A 39 -5.00 -1.58 42.88
CA LYS A 39 -5.22 -2.85 43.57
C LYS A 39 -6.25 -2.70 44.68
N LYS A 40 -6.14 -1.64 45.50
CA LYS A 40 -7.11 -1.35 46.57
C LYS A 40 -8.53 -1.16 46.02
N ILE A 41 -8.70 -0.32 45.00
CA ILE A 41 -10.00 -0.09 44.35
C ILE A 41 -10.50 -1.39 43.71
N GLY A 42 -9.62 -2.19 43.09
CA GLY A 42 -10.00 -3.48 42.52
C GLY A 42 -10.43 -4.51 43.57
N ASP A 43 -9.80 -4.53 44.74
CA ASP A 43 -10.21 -5.39 45.86
C ASP A 43 -11.59 -4.98 46.38
N GLU A 44 -11.90 -3.69 46.43
CA GLU A 44 -13.24 -3.17 46.73
C GLU A 44 -14.27 -3.62 45.67
N VAL A 45 -13.93 -3.57 44.38
CA VAL A 45 -14.77 -4.08 43.29
C VAL A 45 -15.04 -5.58 43.44
N ILE A 46 -14.03 -6.36 43.80
CA ILE A 46 -14.16 -7.81 44.00
C ILE A 46 -15.07 -8.10 45.18
N ASN A 47 -14.88 -7.40 46.31
CA ASN A 47 -15.75 -7.55 47.48
C ASN A 47 -17.21 -7.21 47.16
N GLU A 48 -17.45 -6.14 46.42
CA GLU A 48 -18.80 -5.73 46.00
C GLU A 48 -19.42 -6.78 45.04
N LEU A 49 -18.63 -7.30 44.11
CA LEU A 49 -19.04 -8.41 43.23
C LEU A 49 -19.42 -9.66 44.03
N GLU A 50 -18.62 -10.04 45.03
CA GLU A 50 -18.91 -11.18 45.89
C GLU A 50 -20.18 -10.99 46.72
N GLN A 51 -20.41 -9.79 47.26
CA GLN A 51 -21.63 -9.48 48.00
C GLN A 51 -22.88 -9.51 47.11
N ARG A 52 -22.78 -8.97 45.90
CA ARG A 52 -23.92 -8.79 45.00
C ARG A 52 -24.30 -10.05 44.24
N PHE A 53 -23.32 -10.88 43.87
CA PHE A 53 -23.56 -12.08 43.05
C PHE A 53 -23.36 -13.39 43.81
N GLY A 54 -22.56 -13.44 44.89
CA GLY A 54 -22.38 -14.65 45.69
C GLY A 54 -21.90 -15.85 44.85
N SER A 55 -22.81 -16.80 44.60
CA SER A 55 -22.60 -18.00 43.75
C SER A 55 -23.04 -17.82 42.28
N LEU A 56 -23.73 -16.72 41.95
CA LEU A 56 -24.14 -16.37 40.60
C LEU A 56 -22.95 -15.86 39.78
N LYS A 57 -23.00 -16.07 38.45
CA LYS A 57 -21.96 -15.64 37.52
C LYS A 57 -22.28 -14.22 37.05
N PRO A 58 -21.51 -13.19 37.43
CA PRO A 58 -21.71 -11.85 36.88
C PRO A 58 -21.36 -11.87 35.39
N ASN A 59 -22.07 -11.04 34.63
CA ASN A 59 -21.70 -10.75 33.25
C ASN A 59 -20.64 -9.62 33.22
N VAL A 60 -20.04 -9.38 32.05
CA VAL A 60 -18.98 -8.36 31.92
C VAL A 60 -19.48 -6.93 32.18
N GLU A 61 -20.76 -6.62 31.88
CA GLU A 61 -21.32 -5.30 32.16
C GLU A 61 -21.52 -5.07 33.66
N ASP A 62 -21.96 -6.09 34.41
CA ASP A 62 -22.09 -6.02 35.87
C ASP A 62 -20.77 -5.65 36.54
N ILE A 63 -19.66 -6.24 36.08
CA ILE A 63 -18.32 -5.94 36.57
C ILE A 63 -17.94 -4.49 36.23
N GLN A 64 -18.27 -4.03 35.03
CA GLN A 64 -17.94 -2.67 34.61
C GLN A 64 -18.74 -1.61 35.37
N ASP A 65 -20.02 -1.87 35.66
CA ASP A 65 -20.87 -0.99 36.49
C ASP A 65 -20.31 -0.84 37.89
N ILE A 66 -19.86 -1.95 38.50
CA ILE A 66 -19.27 -1.92 39.85
C ILE A 66 -17.93 -1.17 39.84
N VAL A 67 -17.09 -1.35 38.82
CA VAL A 67 -15.84 -0.57 38.68
C VAL A 67 -16.14 0.92 38.63
N GLU A 68 -17.13 1.33 37.84
CA GLU A 68 -17.56 2.72 37.71
C GLU A 68 -18.02 3.30 39.07
N GLN A 69 -18.93 2.61 39.74
CA GLN A 69 -19.44 3.03 41.06
C GLN A 69 -18.33 3.13 42.10
N THR A 70 -17.39 2.18 42.09
CA THR A 70 -16.28 2.14 43.05
C THR A 70 -15.28 3.25 42.80
N LEU A 71 -15.00 3.60 41.54
CA LEU A 71 -14.19 4.78 41.19
C LEU A 71 -14.83 6.07 41.68
N ILE A 72 -16.15 6.23 41.50
CA ILE A 72 -16.90 7.39 42.00
C ILE A 72 -16.85 7.46 43.54
N LYS A 73 -17.08 6.33 44.22
CA LYS A 73 -17.03 6.22 45.69
C LYS A 73 -15.67 6.61 46.27
N ASN A 74 -14.59 6.30 45.55
CA ASN A 74 -13.22 6.69 45.93
C ASN A 74 -12.85 8.13 45.52
N GLY A 75 -13.82 8.96 45.11
CA GLY A 75 -13.60 10.35 44.73
C GLY A 75 -12.86 10.52 43.40
N LYS A 76 -12.73 9.46 42.58
CA LYS A 76 -12.00 9.47 41.31
C LYS A 76 -12.91 9.83 40.14
N PHE A 77 -13.55 10.99 40.23
CA PHE A 77 -14.57 11.44 39.27
C PHE A 77 -14.03 11.57 37.84
N ASN A 78 -12.80 12.09 37.68
CA ASN A 78 -12.17 12.22 36.37
C ASN A 78 -11.87 10.83 35.75
N THR A 79 -11.33 9.92 36.56
CA THR A 79 -11.06 8.53 36.16
C THR A 79 -12.34 7.78 35.83
N ALA A 80 -13.39 7.91 36.64
CA ALA A 80 -14.70 7.34 36.38
C ALA A 80 -15.28 7.86 35.06
N ARG A 81 -15.25 9.18 34.83
CA ARG A 81 -15.73 9.79 33.56
C ARG A 81 -14.96 9.25 32.35
N ALA A 82 -13.63 9.19 32.44
CA ALA A 82 -12.79 8.65 31.38
C ALA A 82 -13.07 7.16 31.11
N TYR A 83 -13.29 6.37 32.17
CA TYR A 83 -13.64 4.95 32.10
C TYR A 83 -15.00 4.73 31.42
N ILE A 84 -16.02 5.52 31.80
CA ILE A 84 -17.37 5.49 31.21
C ILE A 84 -17.33 5.81 29.71
N ILE A 85 -16.67 6.92 29.34
CA ILE A 85 -16.54 7.32 27.93
C ILE A 85 -15.84 6.23 27.12
N TYR A 86 -14.76 5.65 27.66
CA TYR A 86 -14.04 4.56 27.01
C TYR A 86 -14.91 3.31 26.83
N ARG A 87 -15.69 2.94 27.86
CA ARG A 87 -16.65 1.84 27.79
C ARG A 87 -17.70 2.09 26.72
N GLN A 88 -18.29 3.29 26.67
CA GLN A 88 -19.29 3.66 25.67
C GLN A 88 -18.72 3.58 24.25
N LEU A 89 -17.55 4.19 24.00
CA LEU A 89 -16.87 4.12 22.70
C LEU A 89 -16.61 2.67 22.25
N ARG A 90 -16.19 1.79 23.18
CA ARG A 90 -15.99 0.37 22.88
C ARG A 90 -17.31 -0.36 22.61
N THR A 91 -18.38 -0.02 23.32
CA THR A 91 -19.73 -0.54 23.04
C THR A 91 -20.19 -0.10 21.65
N ASP A 92 -20.04 1.17 21.28
CA ASP A 92 -20.41 1.68 19.97
C ASP A 92 -19.62 1.00 18.84
N ILE A 93 -18.30 0.85 19.00
CA ILE A 93 -17.46 0.12 18.04
C ILE A 93 -17.94 -1.33 17.91
N ARG A 94 -18.27 -2.01 19.02
CA ARG A 94 -18.78 -3.39 18.98
C ARG A 94 -20.13 -3.49 18.32
N ASN A 95 -21.06 -2.59 18.62
CA ASN A 95 -22.38 -2.54 17.99
C ASN A 95 -22.23 -2.33 16.47
N LYS A 96 -21.34 -1.41 16.06
CA LYS A 96 -21.00 -1.20 14.64
C LYS A 96 -20.35 -2.43 14.00
N LYS A 97 -19.47 -3.14 14.70
CA LYS A 97 -18.92 -4.43 14.20
C LYS A 97 -20.00 -5.51 14.08
N ALA A 98 -20.91 -5.59 15.05
CA ALA A 98 -22.03 -6.53 15.02
C ALA A 98 -22.99 -6.23 13.86
N MET A 99 -23.20 -4.96 13.52
CA MET A 99 -23.97 -4.54 12.33
C MET A 99 -23.36 -5.02 11.01
N LEU A 100 -22.03 -5.26 10.95
CA LEU A 100 -21.40 -5.86 9.78
C LEU A 100 -21.71 -7.36 9.64
N GLY A 101 -22.24 -8.01 10.69
CA GLY A 101 -22.55 -9.45 10.69
C GLY A 101 -21.33 -10.38 10.68
N ILE A 102 -20.12 -9.82 10.84
CA ILE A 102 -18.85 -10.57 10.71
C ILE A 102 -18.31 -10.97 12.07
N LYS A 103 -18.03 -12.27 12.26
CA LYS A 103 -17.32 -12.77 13.44
C LYS A 103 -15.83 -12.42 13.34
N ASP A 104 -15.35 -11.58 14.27
CA ASP A 104 -13.97 -11.11 14.33
C ASP A 104 -13.23 -11.70 15.54
N ARG A 105 -12.53 -12.82 15.33
CA ARG A 105 -11.66 -13.45 16.35
C ARG A 105 -10.25 -12.87 16.40
N LEU A 106 -9.84 -12.19 15.34
CA LEU A 106 -8.52 -11.57 15.17
C LEU A 106 -8.44 -10.17 15.80
N LYS A 107 -9.56 -9.64 16.30
CA LYS A 107 -9.69 -8.32 16.94
C LYS A 107 -9.25 -7.17 16.02
N LEU A 108 -9.53 -7.29 14.72
CA LEU A 108 -9.21 -6.27 13.71
C LEU A 108 -9.95 -4.95 13.97
N SER A 109 -9.52 -3.82 13.41
CA SER A 109 -10.32 -2.59 13.57
C SER A 109 -11.63 -2.64 12.77
N LEU A 110 -12.53 -1.71 13.07
CA LEU A 110 -13.75 -1.51 12.27
C LEU A 110 -13.41 -1.16 10.81
N ASN A 111 -12.32 -0.41 10.60
CA ASN A 111 -11.82 -0.05 9.28
C ASN A 111 -11.37 -1.29 8.50
N SER A 112 -10.53 -2.13 9.11
CA SER A 112 -10.08 -3.40 8.52
C SER A 112 -11.26 -4.29 8.17
N LEU A 113 -12.22 -4.47 9.07
CA LEU A 113 -13.40 -5.31 8.84
C LEU A 113 -14.26 -4.78 7.70
N LYS A 114 -14.46 -3.47 7.61
CA LYS A 114 -15.20 -2.86 6.49
C LYS A 114 -14.52 -3.14 5.16
N VAL A 115 -13.21 -2.89 5.08
CA VAL A 115 -12.42 -3.13 3.87
C VAL A 115 -12.48 -4.59 3.45
N LEU A 116 -12.31 -5.52 4.41
CA LEU A 116 -12.42 -6.95 4.18
C LEU A 116 -13.82 -7.33 3.67
N SER A 117 -14.87 -6.83 4.31
CA SER A 117 -16.26 -7.12 3.95
C SER A 117 -16.65 -6.67 2.55
N GLU A 118 -16.18 -5.50 2.11
CA GLU A 118 -16.55 -4.93 0.81
C GLU A 118 -15.80 -5.57 -0.35
N ARG A 119 -14.59 -6.10 -0.10
CA ARG A 119 -13.62 -6.38 -1.17
C ARG A 119 -13.04 -7.78 -1.15
N TYR A 120 -12.91 -8.43 0.00
CA TYR A 120 -12.07 -9.62 0.15
C TYR A 120 -12.82 -10.88 0.59
N LEU A 121 -13.80 -10.74 1.48
CA LEU A 121 -14.55 -11.89 1.98
C LEU A 121 -15.42 -12.46 0.87
N ILE A 122 -15.54 -13.79 0.83
CA ILE A 122 -16.51 -14.46 -0.04
C ILE A 122 -17.92 -14.05 0.42
N VAL A 123 -18.76 -13.70 -0.56
CA VAL A 123 -20.16 -13.32 -0.38
C VAL A 123 -21.07 -14.34 -1.06
N ASP A 124 -22.30 -14.44 -0.59
CA ASP A 124 -23.36 -15.19 -1.27
C ASP A 124 -23.94 -14.42 -2.48
N ASP A 125 -24.93 -15.00 -3.15
CA ASP A 125 -25.62 -14.40 -4.30
C ASP A 125 -26.36 -13.08 -3.96
N LYS A 126 -26.54 -12.79 -2.67
CA LYS A 126 -27.16 -11.56 -2.17
C LYS A 126 -26.12 -10.51 -1.74
N GLY A 127 -24.84 -10.81 -1.90
CA GLY A 127 -23.73 -9.92 -1.53
C GLY A 127 -23.43 -9.91 -0.02
N VAL A 128 -23.95 -10.86 0.74
CA VAL A 128 -23.70 -10.96 2.19
C VAL A 128 -22.42 -11.78 2.44
N PRO A 129 -21.45 -11.29 3.22
CA PRO A 129 -20.26 -12.06 3.57
C PRO A 129 -20.60 -13.37 4.29
N ILE A 130 -20.16 -14.49 3.71
CA ILE A 130 -20.29 -15.84 4.29
C ILE A 130 -18.96 -16.38 4.85
N GLU A 131 -17.88 -15.66 4.60
CA GLU A 131 -16.54 -15.94 5.09
C GLU A 131 -16.13 -14.92 6.16
N THR A 132 -15.47 -15.39 7.22
CA THR A 132 -14.84 -14.52 8.24
C THR A 132 -13.39 -14.18 7.88
N PRO A 133 -12.80 -13.10 8.40
CA PRO A 133 -11.38 -12.78 8.19
C PRO A 133 -10.42 -13.93 8.52
N GLU A 134 -10.71 -14.69 9.58
CA GLU A 134 -9.95 -15.87 9.97
C GLU A 134 -10.01 -16.96 8.89
N GLN A 135 -11.21 -17.28 8.40
CA GLN A 135 -11.42 -18.25 7.33
C GLN A 135 -10.78 -17.81 6.01
N MET A 136 -10.81 -16.51 5.70
CA MET A 136 -10.14 -15.94 4.54
C MET A 136 -8.64 -16.20 4.59
N PHE A 137 -7.97 -15.91 5.72
CA PHE A 137 -6.54 -16.20 5.87
C PHE A 137 -6.23 -17.69 5.83
N GLN A 138 -7.08 -18.55 6.41
CA GLN A 138 -6.94 -20.01 6.31
C GLN A 138 -7.07 -20.50 4.86
N ARG A 139 -8.06 -20.01 4.11
CA ARG A 139 -8.25 -20.33 2.70
C ARG A 139 -7.02 -19.95 1.87
N VAL A 140 -6.52 -18.73 2.06
CA VAL A 140 -5.33 -18.25 1.34
C VAL A 140 -4.11 -19.09 1.71
N ALA A 141 -3.84 -19.30 3.01
CA ALA A 141 -2.69 -20.10 3.46
C ALA A 141 -2.72 -21.51 2.90
N LYS A 142 -3.86 -22.20 3.00
CA LYS A 142 -4.05 -23.55 2.47
C LYS A 142 -3.84 -23.63 0.96
N ALA A 143 -4.46 -22.72 0.21
CA ALA A 143 -4.37 -22.72 -1.24
C ALA A 143 -2.92 -22.53 -1.75
N ILE A 144 -2.15 -21.66 -1.09
CA ILE A 144 -0.75 -21.39 -1.47
C ILE A 144 0.20 -22.49 -0.96
N ALA A 145 -0.01 -23.01 0.26
CA ALA A 145 0.82 -24.07 0.82
C ALA A 145 0.70 -25.39 0.05
N GLN A 146 -0.46 -25.66 -0.58
CA GLN A 146 -0.67 -26.91 -1.32
C GLN A 146 0.33 -27.13 -2.48
N VAL A 147 0.94 -26.05 -2.98
CA VAL A 147 2.00 -26.10 -4.00
C VAL A 147 3.22 -26.88 -3.53
N ASP A 148 3.52 -26.88 -2.23
CA ASP A 148 4.69 -27.56 -1.66
C ASP A 148 4.68 -29.07 -1.92
N ALA A 149 3.50 -29.67 -2.04
CA ALA A 149 3.37 -31.09 -2.40
C ALA A 149 4.00 -31.41 -3.76
N SER A 150 3.99 -30.46 -4.71
CA SER A 150 4.62 -30.63 -6.02
C SER A 150 6.16 -30.61 -5.96
N TYR A 151 6.72 -30.16 -4.84
CA TYR A 151 8.16 -30.11 -4.57
C TYR A 151 8.60 -31.13 -3.51
N ASN A 152 7.75 -32.11 -3.16
CA ASN A 152 7.98 -33.11 -2.10
C ASN A 152 8.21 -32.49 -0.70
N GLU A 153 7.63 -31.33 -0.45
CA GLU A 153 7.63 -30.65 0.85
C GLU A 153 6.27 -30.83 1.55
N ASP A 154 6.20 -30.67 2.87
CA ASP A 154 4.97 -30.84 3.65
C ASP A 154 4.09 -29.57 3.60
N PRO A 155 2.92 -29.59 2.92
CA PRO A 155 2.04 -28.43 2.86
C PRO A 155 1.50 -27.99 4.22
N LYS A 156 1.37 -28.90 5.20
CA LYS A 156 0.75 -28.56 6.49
C LYS A 156 1.60 -27.58 7.28
N LYS A 157 2.92 -27.76 7.26
CA LYS A 157 3.86 -26.87 7.91
C LYS A 157 3.76 -25.46 7.34
N SER A 158 3.80 -25.34 6.02
CA SER A 158 3.73 -24.05 5.34
C SER A 158 2.35 -23.41 5.49
N GLU A 159 1.27 -24.19 5.49
CA GLU A 159 -0.10 -23.70 5.76
C GLU A 159 -0.17 -23.03 7.13
N GLU A 160 0.40 -23.65 8.16
CA GLU A 160 0.45 -23.06 9.50
C GLU A 160 1.30 -21.79 9.53
N GLU A 161 2.52 -21.82 8.98
CA GLU A 161 3.41 -20.66 8.93
C GLU A 161 2.77 -19.47 8.17
N PHE A 162 2.20 -19.72 6.99
CA PHE A 162 1.52 -18.72 6.17
C PHE A 162 0.30 -18.13 6.87
N TYR A 163 -0.51 -18.97 7.52
CA TYR A 163 -1.65 -18.51 8.29
C TYR A 163 -1.20 -17.62 9.46
N GLN A 164 -0.19 -18.02 10.22
CA GLN A 164 0.27 -17.29 11.41
C GLN A 164 0.78 -15.89 11.05
N VAL A 165 1.63 -15.75 10.03
CA VAL A 165 2.16 -14.43 9.65
C VAL A 165 1.06 -13.48 9.13
N MET A 166 0.03 -14.01 8.46
CA MET A 166 -1.13 -13.21 8.02
C MET A 166 -2.06 -12.87 9.19
N ALA A 167 -2.37 -13.83 10.06
CA ALA A 167 -3.24 -13.64 11.22
C ALA A 167 -2.64 -12.64 12.22
N ASN A 168 -1.30 -12.64 12.37
CA ASN A 168 -0.55 -11.67 13.17
C ASN A 168 -0.32 -10.33 12.45
N LEU A 169 -0.76 -10.20 11.20
CA LEU A 169 -0.58 -9.03 10.33
C LEU A 169 0.90 -8.64 10.14
N GLU A 170 1.79 -9.63 10.20
CA GLU A 170 3.23 -9.49 10.01
C GLU A 170 3.61 -9.45 8.53
N PHE A 171 2.87 -10.19 7.71
CA PHE A 171 2.97 -10.21 6.25
C PHE A 171 1.58 -10.28 5.65
N LEU A 172 1.33 -9.50 4.60
CA LEU A 172 0.14 -9.64 3.76
C LEU A 172 0.55 -9.70 2.29
N PRO A 173 0.01 -10.66 1.51
CA PRO A 173 0.18 -10.64 0.06
C PRO A 173 -0.68 -9.54 -0.57
N ASN A 174 -0.46 -9.28 -1.85
CA ASN A 174 -1.26 -8.31 -2.61
C ASN A 174 -2.76 -8.64 -2.59
N SER A 175 -3.59 -7.64 -2.91
CA SER A 175 -5.05 -7.80 -2.85
C SER A 175 -5.59 -8.96 -3.67
N PRO A 176 -5.15 -9.20 -4.93
CA PRO A 176 -5.67 -10.31 -5.72
C PRO A 176 -5.38 -11.68 -5.12
N THR A 177 -4.23 -11.87 -4.47
CA THR A 177 -3.98 -13.12 -3.74
C THR A 177 -4.96 -13.32 -2.59
N LEU A 178 -5.21 -12.30 -1.77
CA LEU A 178 -6.20 -12.38 -0.68
C LEU A 178 -7.63 -12.64 -1.20
N MET A 179 -7.99 -12.02 -2.31
CA MET A 179 -9.32 -12.12 -2.92
C MET A 179 -9.56 -13.49 -3.58
N ASN A 180 -8.55 -14.03 -4.28
CA ASN A 180 -8.78 -15.09 -5.27
C ASN A 180 -8.12 -16.44 -4.93
N ALA A 181 -7.18 -16.51 -3.97
CA ALA A 181 -6.55 -17.79 -3.62
C ALA A 181 -7.59 -18.80 -3.11
N GLY A 182 -7.63 -19.99 -3.69
CA GLY A 182 -8.63 -21.01 -3.36
C GLY A 182 -10.04 -20.74 -3.92
N CYS A 183 -10.21 -19.73 -4.77
CA CYS A 183 -11.46 -19.44 -5.48
C CYS A 183 -11.41 -19.89 -6.94
N GLU A 184 -12.56 -19.89 -7.63
CA GLU A 184 -12.67 -20.37 -9.02
C GLU A 184 -11.78 -19.58 -9.99
N LEU A 185 -11.82 -18.24 -9.94
CA LEU A 185 -11.01 -17.36 -10.80
C LEU A 185 -9.51 -17.57 -10.62
N GLY A 186 -9.04 -17.70 -9.37
CA GLY A 186 -7.67 -18.07 -9.04
C GLY A 186 -6.54 -17.16 -9.55
N GLN A 187 -6.82 -15.95 -10.04
CA GLN A 187 -5.77 -15.01 -10.47
C GLN A 187 -5.17 -14.27 -9.27
N LEU A 188 -3.88 -14.49 -9.00
CA LEU A 188 -3.18 -14.01 -7.81
C LEU A 188 -2.25 -12.83 -8.09
N SER A 189 -1.77 -12.69 -9.32
CA SER A 189 -0.94 -11.53 -9.71
C SER A 189 -1.77 -10.25 -9.83
N ALA A 190 -1.17 -9.13 -9.45
CA ALA A 190 -1.89 -7.85 -9.42
C ALA A 190 -1.83 -7.04 -10.71
N CYS A 191 -0.73 -7.14 -11.44
CA CYS A 191 -0.50 -6.33 -12.62
C CYS A 191 0.33 -7.10 -13.65
N PHE A 192 0.22 -6.67 -14.90
CA PHE A 192 0.87 -7.30 -16.05
C PHE A 192 1.36 -6.21 -17.02
N VAL A 193 2.42 -6.47 -17.77
CA VAL A 193 2.82 -5.62 -18.89
C VAL A 193 2.54 -6.34 -20.20
N LEU A 194 1.85 -5.68 -21.13
CA LEU A 194 1.52 -6.24 -22.43
C LEU A 194 2.23 -5.46 -23.54
N PRO A 195 2.78 -6.13 -24.57
CA PRO A 195 3.41 -5.46 -25.69
C PRO A 195 2.38 -4.84 -26.62
N ILE A 196 2.70 -3.71 -27.23
CA ILE A 196 1.90 -3.13 -28.32
C ILE A 196 2.80 -2.93 -29.53
N GLU A 197 2.55 -3.68 -30.59
CA GLU A 197 3.25 -3.54 -31.87
C GLU A 197 2.49 -2.59 -32.81
N ASP A 198 3.19 -2.05 -33.81
CA ASP A 198 2.64 -1.10 -34.80
C ASP A 198 1.73 -1.77 -35.86
N SER A 199 0.67 -2.42 -35.39
CA SER A 199 -0.38 -3.01 -36.21
C SER A 199 -1.74 -3.00 -35.50
N LEU A 200 -2.82 -2.81 -36.26
CA LEU A 200 -4.18 -2.87 -35.69
C LEU A 200 -4.47 -4.22 -35.02
N VAL A 201 -3.94 -5.32 -35.59
CA VAL A 201 -4.11 -6.66 -35.00
C VAL A 201 -3.50 -6.71 -33.61
N SER A 202 -2.24 -6.28 -33.43
CA SER A 202 -1.59 -6.25 -32.12
C SER A 202 -2.28 -5.30 -31.15
N ILE A 203 -2.66 -4.11 -31.61
CA ILE A 203 -3.32 -3.09 -30.76
C ILE A 203 -4.65 -3.62 -30.21
N PHE A 204 -5.49 -4.24 -31.04
CA PHE A 204 -6.79 -4.73 -30.60
C PHE A 204 -6.72 -6.09 -29.90
N GLU A 205 -5.77 -6.96 -30.23
CA GLU A 205 -5.53 -8.19 -29.46
C GLU A 205 -5.04 -7.84 -28.04
N THR A 206 -4.17 -6.85 -27.91
CA THR A 206 -3.72 -6.36 -26.59
C THR A 206 -4.85 -5.72 -25.81
N LEU A 207 -5.79 -5.04 -26.47
CA LEU A 207 -6.99 -4.49 -25.83
C LEU A 207 -7.90 -5.61 -25.31
N LYS A 208 -8.13 -6.66 -26.10
CA LYS A 208 -8.87 -7.86 -25.68
C LYS A 208 -8.21 -8.52 -24.48
N ASN A 209 -6.89 -8.71 -24.53
CA ASN A 209 -6.11 -9.29 -23.44
C ASN A 209 -6.18 -8.44 -22.16
N THR A 210 -6.13 -7.12 -22.32
CA THR A 210 -6.33 -6.15 -21.22
C THR A 210 -7.70 -6.34 -20.58
N ALA A 211 -8.76 -6.54 -21.38
CA ALA A 211 -10.10 -6.74 -20.86
C ALA A 211 -10.22 -8.01 -20.01
N LEU A 212 -9.59 -9.11 -20.43
CA LEU A 212 -9.55 -10.37 -19.67
C LEU A 212 -8.81 -10.20 -18.33
N ILE A 213 -7.68 -9.47 -18.34
CA ILE A 213 -6.90 -9.17 -17.14
C ILE A 213 -7.67 -8.27 -16.17
N HIS A 214 -8.42 -7.29 -16.69
CA HIS A 214 -9.21 -6.37 -15.87
C HIS A 214 -10.46 -7.05 -15.29
N GLN A 215 -11.05 -8.01 -15.99
CA GLN A 215 -12.19 -8.80 -15.49
C GLN A 215 -11.87 -9.48 -14.15
N SER A 216 -10.64 -9.96 -13.99
CA SER A 216 -10.13 -10.58 -12.76
C SER A 216 -9.49 -9.57 -11.78
N GLY A 217 -9.60 -8.26 -12.03
CA GLY A 217 -9.12 -7.19 -11.15
C GLY A 217 -7.61 -6.90 -11.25
N GLY A 218 -6.96 -7.37 -12.32
CA GLY A 218 -5.58 -7.01 -12.65
C GLY A 218 -5.47 -5.59 -13.21
N GLY A 219 -4.29 -4.98 -13.09
CA GLY A 219 -3.92 -3.75 -13.82
C GLY A 219 -2.95 -4.05 -14.96
N THR A 220 -2.81 -3.13 -15.90
CA THR A 220 -1.96 -3.34 -17.09
C THR A 220 -1.00 -2.19 -17.35
N GLY A 221 0.16 -2.49 -17.93
CA GLY A 221 1.15 -1.50 -18.34
C GLY A 221 1.52 -1.66 -19.80
N PHE A 222 1.73 -0.53 -20.47
CA PHE A 222 1.97 -0.47 -21.90
C PHE A 222 3.10 0.50 -22.24
N SER A 223 3.87 0.17 -23.28
CA SER A 223 4.69 1.14 -24.00
C SER A 223 4.02 1.40 -25.35
N PHE A 224 3.63 2.64 -25.59
CA PHE A 224 3.07 3.06 -26.87
C PHE A 224 4.15 3.54 -27.85
N SER A 225 5.42 3.45 -27.45
CA SER A 225 6.57 4.00 -28.17
C SER A 225 6.85 3.35 -29.53
N ARG A 226 6.33 2.15 -29.78
CA ARG A 226 6.46 1.46 -31.08
C ARG A 226 5.45 1.92 -32.11
N ILE A 227 4.35 2.55 -31.69
CA ILE A 227 3.26 2.98 -32.57
C ILE A 227 3.74 4.16 -33.41
N ARG A 228 3.54 4.11 -34.72
CA ARG A 228 3.92 5.21 -35.61
C ARG A 228 3.22 6.54 -35.23
N PRO A 229 3.86 7.68 -35.45
CA PRO A 229 3.32 8.96 -35.02
C PRO A 229 2.10 9.39 -35.85
N LYS A 230 1.32 10.31 -35.28
CA LYS A 230 0.23 10.99 -35.98
C LYS A 230 0.76 11.65 -37.25
N GLY A 231 0.07 11.48 -38.36
CA GLY A 231 0.52 12.01 -39.65
C GLY A 231 1.32 11.02 -40.51
N ASP A 232 1.81 9.90 -39.95
CA ASP A 232 2.60 8.94 -40.73
C ASP A 232 1.73 8.13 -41.70
N LYS A 233 2.34 7.59 -42.76
CA LYS A 233 1.67 6.86 -43.83
C LYS A 233 1.22 5.47 -43.38
N VAL A 234 0.00 5.08 -43.75
CA VAL A 234 -0.51 3.72 -43.60
C VAL A 234 -0.51 3.03 -44.96
N LYS A 235 0.46 2.14 -45.20
CA LYS A 235 0.66 1.49 -46.51
C LYS A 235 -0.57 0.72 -47.01
N SER A 236 -1.34 0.10 -46.13
CA SER A 236 -2.48 -0.75 -46.50
C SER A 236 -3.71 0.04 -46.98
N THR A 237 -3.93 1.24 -46.44
CA THR A 237 -5.11 2.06 -46.74
C THR A 237 -4.78 3.35 -47.48
N MET A 238 -3.49 3.64 -47.70
CA MET A 238 -2.96 4.92 -48.20
C MET A 238 -3.42 6.14 -47.37
N GLY A 239 -3.93 5.90 -46.16
CA GLY A 239 -4.37 6.93 -45.23
C GLY A 239 -3.26 7.43 -44.30
N ILE A 240 -3.67 8.24 -43.33
CA ILE A 240 -2.80 8.87 -42.34
C ILE A 240 -3.05 8.24 -40.97
N ALA A 241 -1.98 7.97 -40.22
CA ALA A 241 -2.05 7.43 -38.87
C ALA A 241 -2.57 8.48 -37.87
N SER A 242 -3.37 8.02 -36.91
CA SER A 242 -3.93 8.84 -35.83
C SER A 242 -3.00 9.00 -34.62
N GLY A 243 -1.90 8.25 -34.57
CA GLY A 243 -0.89 8.26 -33.51
C GLY A 243 -1.27 7.49 -32.24
N PRO A 244 -0.31 7.21 -31.34
CA PRO A 244 -0.49 6.46 -30.08
C PRO A 244 -1.62 6.98 -29.19
N LEU A 245 -1.76 8.30 -29.01
CA LEU A 245 -2.76 8.88 -28.10
C LEU A 245 -4.19 8.53 -28.50
N SER A 246 -4.46 8.37 -29.80
CA SER A 246 -5.78 7.99 -30.28
C SER A 246 -6.16 6.57 -29.86
N PHE A 247 -5.19 5.64 -29.87
CA PHE A 247 -5.39 4.28 -29.37
C PHE A 247 -5.43 4.23 -27.84
N MET A 248 -4.64 5.06 -27.15
CA MET A 248 -4.73 5.19 -25.69
C MET A 248 -6.16 5.59 -25.25
N LYS A 249 -6.86 6.45 -26.01
CA LYS A 249 -8.26 6.82 -25.71
C LYS A 249 -9.20 5.62 -25.78
N ILE A 250 -8.97 4.68 -26.69
CA ILE A 250 -9.75 3.43 -26.78
C ILE A 250 -9.53 2.58 -25.52
N TYR A 251 -8.28 2.43 -25.08
CA TYR A 251 -7.94 1.68 -23.86
C TYR A 251 -8.54 2.32 -22.60
N ASP A 252 -8.51 3.66 -22.52
CA ASP A 252 -9.08 4.42 -21.40
C ASP A 252 -10.59 4.20 -21.30
N CYS A 253 -11.28 4.29 -22.44
CA CYS A 253 -12.72 4.04 -22.53
C CYS A 253 -13.08 2.59 -22.19
N ALA A 254 -12.36 1.61 -22.75
CA ALA A 254 -12.60 0.20 -22.45
C ALA A 254 -12.42 -0.10 -20.96
N THR A 255 -11.41 0.50 -20.33
CA THR A 255 -11.16 0.34 -18.89
C THR A 255 -12.30 0.92 -18.06
N GLU A 256 -12.85 2.07 -18.44
CA GLU A 256 -14.00 2.66 -17.73
C GLU A 256 -15.25 1.77 -17.82
N VAL A 257 -15.49 1.14 -18.98
CA VAL A 257 -16.64 0.22 -19.17
C VAL A 257 -16.49 -1.03 -18.29
N ILE A 258 -15.30 -1.65 -18.26
CA ILE A 258 -15.07 -2.88 -17.48
C ILE A 258 -15.16 -2.62 -15.98
N LYS A 259 -14.67 -1.46 -15.53
CA LYS A 259 -14.71 -1.03 -14.13
C LYS A 259 -16.13 -1.02 -13.54
N GLN A 260 -17.16 -0.76 -14.34
CA GLN A 260 -18.55 -0.77 -13.87
C GLN A 260 -19.05 -2.18 -13.48
N GLY A 261 -18.42 -3.25 -13.98
CA GLY A 261 -18.82 -4.64 -13.71
C GLY A 261 -17.91 -5.42 -12.75
N GLY A 262 -16.74 -4.88 -12.36
CA GLY A 262 -15.73 -5.59 -11.57
C GLY A 262 -15.65 -5.20 -10.10
N LYS A 263 -15.23 -6.13 -9.22
CA LYS A 263 -14.98 -5.87 -7.78
C LYS A 263 -13.84 -4.87 -7.52
N ARG A 264 -12.94 -4.67 -8.50
CA ARG A 264 -11.78 -3.77 -8.42
C ARG A 264 -11.69 -2.89 -9.67
N ARG A 265 -11.28 -1.64 -9.48
CA ARG A 265 -10.94 -0.72 -10.56
C ARG A 265 -9.65 -1.17 -11.25
N GLY A 266 -9.73 -1.56 -12.52
CA GLY A 266 -8.58 -1.71 -13.41
C GLY A 266 -7.87 -0.36 -13.63
N ALA A 267 -6.55 -0.38 -13.80
CA ALA A 267 -5.74 0.80 -14.00
C ALA A 267 -4.63 0.50 -15.01
N ASN A 268 -4.26 1.53 -15.78
CA ASN A 268 -3.28 1.41 -16.84
C ASN A 268 -2.03 2.26 -16.55
N MET A 269 -0.85 1.76 -16.91
CA MET A 269 0.36 2.57 -17.14
C MET A 269 0.50 2.83 -18.64
N GLY A 270 0.64 4.10 -19.01
CA GLY A 270 0.97 4.51 -20.37
C GLY A 270 2.35 5.14 -20.40
N ILE A 271 3.28 4.57 -21.17
CA ILE A 271 4.62 5.09 -21.34
C ILE A 271 4.88 5.44 -22.81
N LEU A 272 5.54 6.58 -23.01
CA LEU A 272 6.08 7.01 -24.30
C LEU A 272 7.54 7.44 -24.14
N ASN A 273 8.41 7.00 -25.05
CA ASN A 273 9.80 7.43 -25.08
C ASN A 273 9.89 8.92 -25.44
N VAL A 274 10.86 9.60 -24.81
CA VAL A 274 11.06 11.05 -24.99
C VAL A 274 11.43 11.46 -26.41
N ASP A 275 11.95 10.54 -27.22
CA ASP A 275 12.29 10.72 -28.63
C ASP A 275 11.15 10.41 -29.60
N HIS A 276 9.97 10.03 -29.10
CA HIS A 276 8.83 9.78 -29.97
C HIS A 276 8.27 11.09 -30.57
N PRO A 277 7.89 11.16 -31.87
CA PRO A 277 7.46 12.41 -32.49
C PRO A 277 6.19 13.03 -31.86
N ASP A 278 5.33 12.22 -31.26
CA ASP A 278 4.12 12.66 -30.55
C ASP A 278 4.34 12.98 -29.05
N ILE A 279 5.60 13.08 -28.60
CA ILE A 279 5.93 13.32 -27.18
C ILE A 279 5.31 14.60 -26.62
N ILE A 280 5.21 15.66 -27.42
CA ILE A 280 4.66 16.94 -27.01
C ILE A 280 3.18 16.80 -26.65
N ASP A 281 2.40 16.11 -27.49
CA ASP A 281 0.98 15.86 -27.24
C ASP A 281 0.81 14.92 -26.03
N PHE A 282 1.69 13.92 -25.87
CA PHE A 282 1.67 13.00 -24.75
C PHE A 282 1.89 13.69 -23.40
N ILE A 283 2.87 14.60 -23.30
CA ILE A 283 3.14 15.37 -22.08
C ILE A 283 1.92 16.20 -21.67
N ARG A 284 1.16 16.69 -22.66
CA ARG A 284 -0.03 17.54 -22.46
C ARG A 284 -1.33 16.75 -22.36
N ALA A 285 -1.29 15.41 -22.44
CA ALA A 285 -2.47 14.56 -22.59
C ALA A 285 -3.49 14.73 -21.45
N LYS A 286 -3.03 15.10 -20.25
CA LYS A 286 -3.88 15.28 -19.06
C LYS A 286 -4.02 16.74 -18.61
N GLU A 287 -3.71 17.71 -19.49
CA GLU A 287 -3.96 19.13 -19.22
C GLU A 287 -5.45 19.42 -18.97
N LYS A 288 -6.32 18.68 -19.68
CA LYS A 288 -7.76 18.73 -19.49
C LYS A 288 -8.19 17.64 -18.50
N GLU A 289 -8.85 18.08 -17.44
CA GLU A 289 -9.37 17.18 -16.41
C GLU A 289 -10.37 16.17 -16.99
N GLY A 290 -10.26 14.92 -16.53
CA GLY A 290 -11.08 13.80 -16.99
C GLY A 290 -10.54 13.06 -18.21
N GLU A 291 -9.60 13.61 -18.99
CA GLU A 291 -8.94 12.85 -20.05
C GLU A 291 -7.94 11.85 -19.45
N PHE A 292 -7.93 10.62 -19.99
CA PHE A 292 -7.04 9.53 -19.57
C PHE A 292 -7.12 9.23 -18.07
N SER A 293 -8.34 9.26 -17.52
CA SER A 293 -8.60 9.10 -16.09
C SER A 293 -8.27 7.70 -15.55
N ASN A 294 -8.15 6.70 -16.43
CA ASN A 294 -7.75 5.34 -16.09
C ASN A 294 -6.28 5.04 -16.41
N PHE A 295 -5.52 6.06 -16.85
CA PHE A 295 -4.09 5.98 -17.05
C PHE A 295 -3.31 6.82 -16.03
N ASN A 296 -2.30 6.18 -15.44
CA ASN A 296 -1.09 6.88 -15.05
C ASN A 296 -0.20 7.00 -16.28
N ILE A 297 0.35 8.19 -16.54
CA ILE A 297 1.24 8.40 -17.68
C ILE A 297 2.64 8.78 -17.21
N SER A 298 3.66 8.27 -17.89
CA SER A 298 5.04 8.62 -17.61
C SER A 298 5.88 8.71 -18.87
N VAL A 299 6.81 9.65 -18.91
CA VAL A 299 7.77 9.78 -20.00
C VAL A 299 8.98 8.90 -19.70
N ALA A 300 9.33 8.01 -20.63
CA ALA A 300 10.57 7.25 -20.57
C ALA A 300 11.73 8.12 -21.08
N VAL A 301 12.60 8.53 -20.16
CA VAL A 301 13.76 9.39 -20.44
C VAL A 301 15.07 8.62 -20.40
N THR A 302 15.97 8.96 -21.31
CA THR A 302 17.34 8.43 -21.37
C THR A 302 18.32 9.31 -20.61
N ASP A 303 19.48 8.76 -20.27
CA ASP A 303 20.56 9.56 -19.67
C ASP A 303 21.04 10.67 -20.62
N ASP A 304 21.10 10.37 -21.93
CA ASP A 304 21.48 11.35 -22.97
C ASP A 304 20.48 12.51 -23.02
N PHE A 305 19.17 12.25 -23.00
CA PHE A 305 18.16 13.31 -22.97
C PHE A 305 18.33 14.24 -21.75
N ILE A 306 18.53 13.67 -20.55
CA ILE A 306 18.72 14.47 -19.33
C ILE A 306 19.99 15.31 -19.42
N ASN A 307 21.10 14.75 -19.91
CA ASN A 307 22.35 15.49 -20.10
C ASN A 307 22.17 16.61 -21.13
N ARG A 308 21.48 16.37 -22.24
CA ARG A 308 21.18 17.41 -23.24
C ARG A 308 20.27 18.49 -22.68
N ALA A 309 19.27 18.11 -21.90
CA ALA A 309 18.40 19.07 -21.22
C ALA A 309 19.22 19.97 -20.29
N ILE A 310 20.09 19.39 -19.45
CA ILE A 310 21.01 20.13 -18.56
C ILE A 310 21.86 21.14 -19.35
N ASN A 311 22.42 20.71 -20.48
CA ASN A 311 23.31 21.52 -21.32
C ASN A 311 22.59 22.38 -22.38
N ASN A 312 21.26 22.43 -22.37
CA ASN A 312 20.45 23.16 -23.34
C ASN A 312 20.75 22.79 -24.81
N GLN A 313 20.83 21.49 -25.09
CA GLN A 313 21.19 20.94 -26.40
C GLN A 313 19.96 20.37 -27.12
N GLY A 314 20.05 20.30 -28.46
CA GLY A 314 19.05 19.63 -29.29
C GLY A 314 19.19 18.10 -29.28
N TYR A 315 18.09 17.42 -29.55
CA TYR A 315 18.01 15.98 -29.80
C TYR A 315 16.96 15.68 -30.89
N ASP A 316 17.08 14.52 -31.52
CA ASP A 316 16.19 14.13 -32.61
C ASP A 316 14.98 13.34 -32.11
N LEU A 317 13.80 13.68 -32.63
CA LEU A 317 12.62 12.83 -32.57
C LEU A 317 12.73 11.76 -33.65
N ILE A 318 12.57 10.49 -33.27
CA ILE A 318 12.82 9.32 -34.12
C ILE A 318 11.49 8.65 -34.45
N ASN A 319 11.19 8.46 -35.75
CA ASN A 319 10.01 7.67 -36.14
C ASN A 319 10.27 6.17 -35.85
N PRO A 320 9.49 5.51 -34.97
CA PRO A 320 9.73 4.10 -34.62
C PRO A 320 9.54 3.12 -35.80
N ARG A 321 8.84 3.53 -36.87
CA ARG A 321 8.60 2.69 -38.05
C ARG A 321 9.85 2.46 -38.89
N ASP A 322 10.69 3.47 -39.05
CA ASP A 322 11.87 3.43 -39.92
C ASP A 322 13.17 3.90 -39.26
N ASN A 323 13.12 4.24 -37.97
CA ASN A 323 14.23 4.71 -37.15
C ASN A 323 14.94 5.95 -37.73
N LYS A 324 14.23 6.78 -38.49
CA LYS A 324 14.79 8.02 -39.05
C LYS A 324 14.43 9.23 -38.19
N PRO A 325 15.34 10.21 -38.08
CA PRO A 325 15.03 11.48 -37.43
C PRO A 325 13.97 12.25 -38.25
N VAL A 326 12.94 12.71 -37.55
CA VAL A 326 11.82 13.49 -38.13
C VAL A 326 12.02 14.98 -37.87
N LYS A 327 12.45 15.33 -36.65
CA LYS A 327 12.59 16.71 -36.20
C LYS A 327 13.64 16.81 -35.10
N ASN A 328 14.52 17.79 -35.19
CA ASN A 328 15.40 18.16 -34.07
C ASN A 328 14.70 19.20 -33.19
N ILE A 329 14.67 18.97 -31.88
CA ILE A 329 14.08 19.88 -30.90
C ILE A 329 14.99 20.06 -29.69
N ASN A 330 14.82 21.16 -28.96
CA ASN A 330 15.60 21.44 -27.77
C ASN A 330 15.16 20.55 -26.59
N ALA A 331 16.11 19.86 -25.96
CA ALA A 331 15.83 18.97 -24.84
C ALA A 331 15.42 19.70 -23.55
N ARG A 332 15.92 20.92 -23.31
CA ARG A 332 15.52 21.77 -22.18
C ARG A 332 14.04 22.13 -22.28
N ASP A 333 13.58 22.54 -23.45
CA ASP A 333 12.18 22.93 -23.67
C ASP A 333 11.21 21.77 -23.38
N VAL A 334 11.54 20.56 -23.86
CA VAL A 334 10.75 19.35 -23.59
C VAL A 334 10.76 19.02 -22.11
N PHE A 335 11.93 19.06 -21.47
CA PHE A 335 12.06 18.78 -20.04
C PHE A 335 11.28 19.79 -19.19
N ASP A 336 11.37 21.08 -19.50
CA ASP A 336 10.61 22.12 -18.79
C ASP A 336 9.09 21.95 -18.98
N MET A 337 8.64 21.43 -20.13
CA MET A 337 7.23 21.12 -20.34
C MET A 337 6.76 19.90 -19.52
N ILE A 338 7.63 18.88 -19.35
CA ILE A 338 7.38 17.75 -18.43
C ILE A 338 7.22 18.29 -17.01
N VAL A 339 8.18 19.10 -16.56
CA VAL A 339 8.19 19.72 -15.22
C VAL A 339 6.92 20.53 -15.00
N PHE A 340 6.56 21.39 -15.95
CA PHE A 340 5.38 22.26 -15.85
C PHE A 340 4.08 21.46 -15.74
N ASN A 341 3.89 20.44 -16.58
CA ASN A 341 2.68 19.62 -16.54
C ASN A 341 2.58 18.77 -15.26
N ALA A 342 3.70 18.20 -14.81
CA ALA A 342 3.74 17.46 -13.55
C ALA A 342 3.44 18.37 -12.35
N TRP A 343 3.98 19.60 -12.33
CA TRP A 343 3.67 20.60 -11.30
C TRP A 343 2.20 21.05 -11.32
N LYS A 344 1.64 21.20 -12.53
CA LYS A 344 0.27 21.67 -12.74
C LYS A 344 -0.77 20.59 -12.44
N THR A 345 -0.52 19.34 -12.82
CA THR A 345 -1.54 18.27 -12.86
C THR A 345 -1.15 17.01 -12.09
N GLY A 346 0.09 16.87 -11.64
CA GLY A 346 0.64 15.62 -11.07
C GLY A 346 1.04 14.56 -12.10
N ASP A 347 0.87 14.85 -13.40
CA ASP A 347 1.21 13.98 -14.52
C ASP A 347 1.95 14.81 -15.61
N PRO A 348 2.85 14.22 -16.41
CA PRO A 348 3.33 12.85 -16.34
C PRO A 348 4.40 12.64 -15.26
N GLY A 349 4.53 11.39 -14.81
CA GLY A 349 5.74 10.95 -14.11
C GLY A 349 6.94 10.81 -15.05
N MET A 350 8.09 10.46 -14.50
CA MET A 350 9.29 10.13 -15.28
C MET A 350 9.78 8.73 -14.96
N ILE A 351 10.15 7.99 -16.01
CA ILE A 351 10.77 6.67 -15.92
C ILE A 351 12.18 6.78 -16.50
N PHE A 352 13.19 6.44 -15.70
CA PHE A 352 14.59 6.49 -16.11
C PHE A 352 14.95 5.16 -16.79
N ILE A 353 14.63 5.07 -18.07
CA ILE A 353 14.58 3.78 -18.80
C ILE A 353 15.95 3.11 -18.91
N ASP A 354 17.02 3.89 -18.96
CA ASP A 354 18.39 3.37 -18.99
C ASP A 354 18.80 2.79 -17.64
N GLU A 355 18.38 3.38 -16.52
CA GLU A 355 18.64 2.83 -15.19
C GLU A 355 17.84 1.54 -14.95
N ILE A 356 16.60 1.49 -15.41
CA ILE A 356 15.80 0.25 -15.41
C ILE A 356 16.52 -0.85 -16.17
N ASN A 357 17.00 -0.57 -17.39
CA ASN A 357 17.62 -1.59 -18.23
C ASN A 357 19.04 -1.95 -17.82
N ARG A 358 19.82 -1.03 -17.22
CA ARG A 358 21.09 -1.36 -16.56
C ARG A 358 20.91 -2.39 -15.44
N LYS A 359 19.75 -2.36 -14.77
CA LYS A 359 19.38 -3.28 -13.69
C LYS A 359 18.35 -4.33 -14.13
N ASN A 360 18.21 -4.58 -15.43
CA ASN A 360 17.32 -5.64 -15.92
C ASN A 360 17.92 -7.00 -15.54
N PRO A 361 17.21 -7.84 -14.76
CA PRO A 361 17.74 -9.13 -14.34
C PRO A 361 17.87 -10.13 -15.50
N THR A 362 17.12 -9.95 -16.58
CA THR A 362 17.05 -10.88 -17.73
C THR A 362 17.24 -10.12 -19.05
N PRO A 363 18.42 -9.53 -19.29
CA PRO A 363 18.66 -8.64 -20.42
C PRO A 363 18.59 -9.37 -21.78
N GLU A 364 18.92 -10.66 -21.83
CA GLU A 364 18.91 -11.42 -23.09
C GLU A 364 17.51 -11.81 -23.56
N LEU A 365 16.50 -11.72 -22.68
CA LEU A 365 15.09 -11.91 -23.05
C LEU A 365 14.47 -10.69 -23.72
N GLY A 366 15.06 -9.50 -23.53
CA GLY A 366 14.57 -8.27 -24.12
C GLY A 366 14.82 -7.04 -23.25
N ARG A 367 14.56 -5.88 -23.83
CA ARG A 367 14.58 -4.59 -23.14
C ARG A 367 13.25 -4.37 -22.42
N ILE A 368 13.31 -3.88 -21.19
CA ILE A 368 12.11 -3.43 -20.46
C ILE A 368 11.72 -2.06 -21.02
N GLU A 369 10.47 -1.96 -21.51
CA GLU A 369 9.93 -0.75 -22.14
C GLU A 369 8.79 -0.11 -21.35
N SER A 370 8.29 -0.79 -20.31
CA SER A 370 7.17 -0.32 -19.49
C SER A 370 7.24 -0.86 -18.06
N THR A 371 6.31 -0.42 -17.22
CA THR A 371 6.12 -0.87 -15.85
C THR A 371 4.66 -1.21 -15.61
N ASN A 372 4.36 -1.85 -14.49
CA ASN A 372 3.00 -1.94 -13.99
C ASN A 372 2.40 -0.53 -13.67
N PRO A 373 1.07 -0.41 -13.46
CA PRO A 373 0.37 0.86 -13.15
C PRO A 373 0.96 1.73 -12.05
N CYS A 374 1.62 1.13 -11.07
CA CYS A 374 2.15 1.82 -9.89
C CYS A 374 3.65 2.17 -10.00
N GLY A 375 4.34 1.72 -11.06
CA GLY A 375 5.72 2.09 -11.37
C GLY A 375 6.82 1.33 -10.60
N GLU A 376 6.46 0.48 -9.64
CA GLU A 376 7.38 -0.28 -8.80
C GLU A 376 7.89 -1.58 -9.43
N VAL A 377 7.25 -2.10 -10.48
CA VAL A 377 7.70 -3.32 -11.16
C VAL A 377 7.90 -3.06 -12.65
N PRO A 378 9.15 -2.78 -13.07
CA PRO A 378 9.53 -2.82 -14.48
C PRO A 378 9.48 -4.26 -14.99
N LEU A 379 8.70 -4.48 -16.05
CA LEU A 379 8.38 -5.82 -16.55
C LEU A 379 8.62 -5.91 -18.05
N LEU A 380 9.08 -7.08 -18.49
CA LEU A 380 9.08 -7.49 -19.89
C LEU A 380 7.65 -7.82 -20.34
N PRO A 381 7.40 -7.86 -21.67
CA PRO A 381 6.13 -8.31 -22.21
C PRO A 381 5.66 -9.65 -21.61
N TYR A 382 4.39 -9.68 -21.23
CA TYR A 382 3.69 -10.80 -20.60
C TYR A 382 4.21 -11.22 -19.22
N GLU A 383 5.11 -10.48 -18.57
CA GLU A 383 5.40 -10.77 -17.18
C GLU A 383 4.30 -10.27 -16.24
N SER A 384 4.23 -10.89 -15.07
CA SER A 384 3.26 -10.58 -14.02
C SER A 384 3.93 -10.14 -12.72
N CYS A 385 3.13 -9.46 -11.89
CA CYS A 385 3.54 -8.83 -10.67
C CYS A 385 3.00 -9.60 -9.43
N ASN A 386 3.87 -10.39 -8.80
CA ASN A 386 3.57 -11.17 -7.58
C ASN A 386 4.18 -10.45 -6.37
N LEU A 387 3.33 -9.83 -5.54
CA LEU A 387 3.75 -8.91 -4.49
C LEU A 387 3.24 -9.32 -3.12
N GLY A 388 4.01 -8.97 -2.11
CA GLY A 388 3.60 -9.01 -0.71
C GLY A 388 4.37 -7.98 0.11
N SER A 389 3.91 -7.67 1.31
CA SER A 389 4.51 -6.64 2.14
C SER A 389 4.60 -7.04 3.60
N ILE A 390 5.79 -6.86 4.17
CA ILE A 390 6.05 -7.06 5.60
C ILE A 390 5.59 -5.81 6.36
N ASN A 391 4.87 -6.01 7.45
CA ASN A 391 4.48 -4.95 8.35
C ASN A 391 5.59 -4.65 9.37
N LEU A 392 6.36 -3.60 9.11
CA LEU A 392 7.50 -3.24 9.97
C LEU A 392 7.06 -2.83 11.38
N SER A 393 5.84 -2.33 11.55
CA SER A 393 5.30 -1.99 12.88
C SER A 393 5.11 -3.20 13.79
N ARG A 394 5.10 -4.42 13.23
CA ARG A 394 4.97 -5.70 13.95
C ARG A 394 6.31 -6.40 14.22
N MET A 395 7.42 -5.87 13.71
CA MET A 395 8.76 -6.43 13.85
C MET A 395 9.44 -6.02 15.16
N PHE A 396 8.69 -6.09 16.27
CA PHE A 396 9.17 -5.70 17.60
C PHE A 396 9.06 -6.85 18.59
N VAL A 397 10.08 -7.02 19.44
CA VAL A 397 10.12 -7.92 20.59
C VAL A 397 10.61 -7.10 21.78
N ASP A 398 9.92 -7.16 22.91
CA ASP A 398 10.22 -6.36 24.12
C ASP A 398 10.44 -4.86 23.83
N ASN A 399 9.56 -4.29 22.99
CA ASN A 399 9.60 -2.89 22.53
C ASN A 399 10.86 -2.48 21.75
N LYS A 400 11.65 -3.43 21.26
CA LYS A 400 12.81 -3.19 20.39
C LYS A 400 12.58 -3.80 19.02
N PHE A 401 13.09 -3.13 17.97
CA PHE A 401 13.04 -3.67 16.62
C PHE A 401 13.87 -4.97 16.55
N SER A 402 13.29 -6.04 16.00
CA SER A 402 13.90 -7.37 15.96
C SER A 402 14.21 -7.80 14.54
N TYR A 403 15.50 -7.76 14.19
CA TYR A 403 15.99 -8.28 12.91
C TYR A 403 15.81 -9.79 12.78
N GLU A 404 15.81 -10.52 13.89
CA GLU A 404 15.58 -11.96 13.87
C GLU A 404 14.13 -12.30 13.52
N LYS A 405 13.18 -11.56 14.11
CA LYS A 405 11.77 -11.69 13.73
C LYS A 405 11.57 -11.32 12.26
N LEU A 406 12.18 -10.22 11.82
CA LEU A 406 12.14 -9.80 10.42
C LEU A 406 12.70 -10.87 9.47
N ARG A 407 13.82 -11.51 9.83
CA ARG A 407 14.43 -12.60 9.06
C ARG A 407 13.45 -13.75 8.86
N GLN A 408 12.83 -14.23 9.94
CA GLN A 408 11.85 -15.32 9.89
C GLN A 408 10.65 -14.95 9.02
N THR A 409 10.13 -13.72 9.14
CA THR A 409 9.04 -13.23 8.30
C THR A 409 9.45 -13.15 6.81
N ILE A 410 10.69 -12.76 6.49
CA ILE A 410 11.21 -12.75 5.11
C ILE A 410 11.28 -14.16 4.53
N GLU A 411 11.76 -15.14 5.29
CA GLU A 411 11.83 -16.54 4.85
C GLU A 411 10.45 -17.07 4.43
N ILE A 412 9.46 -16.89 5.30
CA ILE A 412 8.09 -17.30 5.07
C ILE A 412 7.48 -16.53 3.89
N ALA A 413 7.71 -15.21 3.81
CA ALA A 413 7.14 -14.37 2.76
C ALA A 413 7.70 -14.68 1.36
N VAL A 414 9.00 -14.92 1.23
CA VAL A 414 9.61 -15.28 -0.07
C VAL A 414 9.13 -16.65 -0.53
N HIS A 415 9.05 -17.63 0.38
CA HIS A 415 8.47 -18.94 0.09
C HIS A 415 7.00 -18.83 -0.34
N PHE A 416 6.18 -18.07 0.40
CA PHE A 416 4.80 -17.79 0.03
C PHE A 416 4.70 -17.20 -1.39
N LEU A 417 5.50 -16.19 -1.71
CA LEU A 417 5.47 -15.53 -3.02
C LEU A 417 5.99 -16.44 -4.16
N ASP A 418 6.94 -17.34 -3.89
CA ASP A 418 7.34 -18.35 -4.88
C ASP A 418 6.21 -19.34 -5.16
N ASN A 419 5.48 -19.78 -4.13
CA ASN A 419 4.31 -20.64 -4.29
C ASN A 419 3.18 -19.96 -5.05
N VAL A 420 2.97 -18.66 -4.84
CA VAL A 420 1.97 -17.89 -5.60
C VAL A 420 2.16 -18.05 -7.10
N ILE A 421 3.39 -18.10 -7.62
CA ILE A 421 3.65 -18.26 -9.06
C ILE A 421 3.03 -19.56 -9.61
N ASP A 422 3.11 -20.64 -8.85
CA ASP A 422 2.63 -21.96 -9.27
C ASP A 422 1.16 -22.20 -8.93
N ALA A 423 0.64 -21.58 -7.86
CA ALA A 423 -0.77 -21.62 -7.49
C ALA A 423 -1.68 -20.76 -8.41
N ASN A 424 -1.09 -19.80 -9.11
CA ASN A 424 -1.83 -18.81 -9.88
C ASN A 424 -2.47 -19.38 -11.15
N LYS A 425 -3.72 -18.98 -11.42
CA LYS A 425 -4.39 -19.19 -12.70
C LYS A 425 -4.20 -17.96 -13.57
N TYR A 426 -3.37 -18.10 -14.60
CA TYR A 426 -3.05 -17.00 -15.50
C TYR A 426 -4.14 -16.80 -16.55
N PRO A 427 -4.48 -15.54 -16.89
CA PRO A 427 -5.51 -15.26 -17.88
C PRO A 427 -5.06 -15.60 -19.31
N LEU A 428 -3.74 -15.65 -19.56
CA LEU A 428 -3.15 -15.92 -20.87
C LEU A 428 -1.97 -16.92 -20.75
N PRO A 429 -1.83 -17.89 -21.67
CA PRO A 429 -0.72 -18.85 -21.67
C PRO A 429 0.66 -18.18 -21.79
N GLU A 430 0.77 -17.07 -22.53
CA GLU A 430 2.01 -16.31 -22.68
C GLU A 430 2.46 -15.72 -21.34
N ILE A 431 1.50 -15.27 -20.52
CA ILE A 431 1.78 -14.74 -19.19
C ILE A 431 2.26 -15.83 -18.26
N GLU A 432 1.62 -17.00 -18.29
CA GLU A 432 2.05 -18.15 -17.51
C GLU A 432 3.49 -18.55 -17.85
N ARG A 433 3.78 -18.70 -19.15
CA ARG A 433 5.11 -19.08 -19.64
C ARG A 433 6.18 -18.08 -19.21
N MET A 434 5.95 -16.78 -19.41
CA MET A 434 6.93 -15.74 -19.05
C MET A 434 7.10 -15.62 -17.53
N THR A 435 6.01 -15.67 -16.77
CA THR A 435 6.05 -15.59 -15.30
C THR A 435 6.76 -16.80 -14.71
N LYS A 436 6.43 -18.02 -15.13
CA LYS A 436 7.11 -19.24 -14.64
C LYS A 436 8.56 -19.33 -15.13
N GLY A 437 8.89 -18.73 -16.28
CA GLY A 437 10.25 -18.69 -16.82
C GLY A 437 11.21 -17.81 -16.00
N ASN A 438 10.76 -16.64 -15.54
CA ASN A 438 11.58 -15.68 -14.80
C ASN A 438 11.35 -15.71 -13.29
N ARG A 439 10.18 -16.21 -12.86
CA ARG A 439 9.77 -16.34 -11.46
C ARG A 439 9.95 -15.05 -10.63
N LYS A 440 9.65 -13.90 -11.23
CA LYS A 440 9.78 -12.60 -10.55
C LYS A 440 8.77 -12.48 -9.40
N ILE A 441 9.29 -12.13 -8.23
CA ILE A 441 8.51 -11.72 -7.06
C ILE A 441 8.97 -10.32 -6.61
N GLY A 442 8.12 -9.67 -5.81
CA GLY A 442 8.44 -8.39 -5.19
C GLY A 442 7.97 -8.35 -3.74
N LEU A 443 8.87 -8.70 -2.83
CA LEU A 443 8.71 -8.48 -1.40
C LEU A 443 8.99 -7.01 -1.08
N GLY A 444 7.99 -6.34 -0.49
CA GLY A 444 8.08 -4.97 -0.02
C GLY A 444 7.82 -4.85 1.47
N VAL A 445 7.56 -3.62 1.90
CA VAL A 445 7.22 -3.31 3.29
C VAL A 445 6.01 -2.40 3.35
N MET A 446 5.36 -2.37 4.50
CA MET A 446 4.40 -1.35 4.93
C MET A 446 4.68 -1.00 6.39
N GLY A 447 4.06 0.08 6.88
CA GLY A 447 4.21 0.49 8.27
C GLY A 447 5.57 1.10 8.59
N PHE A 448 6.30 1.63 7.59
CA PHE A 448 7.61 2.22 7.83
C PHE A 448 7.54 3.47 8.71
N ALA A 449 6.57 4.36 8.47
CA ALA A 449 6.37 5.55 9.31
C ALA A 449 6.04 5.15 10.76
N ASP A 450 5.16 4.17 10.94
CA ASP A 450 4.80 3.64 12.26
C ASP A 450 5.98 2.97 12.97
N CYS A 451 6.82 2.26 12.22
CA CYS A 451 8.06 1.68 12.74
C CYS A 451 9.00 2.75 13.29
N LEU A 452 9.23 3.82 12.53
CA LEU A 452 10.05 4.96 12.95
C LEU A 452 9.47 5.65 14.19
N ILE A 453 8.15 5.87 14.23
CA ILE A 453 7.46 6.45 15.39
C ILE A 453 7.68 5.59 16.65
N LYS A 454 7.55 4.26 16.55
CA LYS A 454 7.81 3.34 17.67
C LYS A 454 9.26 3.36 18.14
N MET A 455 10.20 3.62 17.24
CA MET A 455 11.62 3.81 17.55
C MET A 455 11.94 5.22 18.08
N GLY A 456 10.97 6.15 18.06
CA GLY A 456 11.19 7.55 18.42
C GLY A 456 12.01 8.33 17.39
N ILE A 457 12.03 7.88 16.13
CA ILE A 457 12.81 8.47 15.04
C ILE A 457 11.89 9.32 14.15
N PRO A 458 12.16 10.62 13.96
CA PRO A 458 11.45 11.44 12.97
C PRO A 458 11.71 10.97 11.54
N TYR A 459 10.67 10.88 10.72
CA TYR A 459 10.81 10.46 9.31
C TYR A 459 11.78 11.36 8.51
N ASP A 460 11.80 12.65 8.82
CA ASP A 460 12.61 13.68 8.16
C ASP A 460 14.04 13.81 8.74
N SER A 461 14.58 12.75 9.35
CA SER A 461 15.90 12.76 10.00
C SER A 461 16.95 11.91 9.27
N GLU A 462 18.22 12.27 9.45
CA GLU A 462 19.34 11.44 8.99
C GLU A 462 19.34 10.05 9.63
N SER A 463 18.87 9.92 10.88
CA SER A 463 18.68 8.62 11.54
C SER A 463 17.65 7.75 10.83
N ALA A 464 16.56 8.33 10.31
CA ALA A 464 15.58 7.59 9.50
C ALA A 464 16.17 7.13 8.17
N LEU A 465 16.99 7.96 7.50
CA LEU A 465 17.70 7.57 6.28
C LEU A 465 18.72 6.46 6.54
N SER A 466 19.50 6.55 7.61
CA SER A 466 20.46 5.51 8.01
C SER A 466 19.76 4.19 8.31
N PHE A 467 18.64 4.22 9.03
CA PHE A 467 17.86 3.03 9.32
C PHE A 467 17.21 2.45 8.06
N ALA A 468 16.70 3.30 7.16
CA ALA A 468 16.17 2.85 5.87
C ALA A 468 17.22 2.14 5.02
N ASP A 469 18.46 2.63 5.01
CA ASP A 469 19.56 2.04 4.27
C ASP A 469 19.92 0.65 4.83
N GLU A 470 20.09 0.54 6.15
CA GLU A 470 20.34 -0.72 6.85
C GLU A 470 19.21 -1.73 6.63
N LEU A 471 17.96 -1.29 6.82
CA LEU A 471 16.78 -2.13 6.69
C LEU A 471 16.60 -2.66 5.25
N ALA A 472 16.71 -1.78 4.25
CA ALA A 472 16.56 -2.17 2.85
C ALA A 472 17.67 -3.13 2.41
N SER A 473 18.91 -2.91 2.85
CA SER A 473 20.03 -3.82 2.62
C SER A 473 19.78 -5.19 3.26
N PHE A 474 19.33 -5.22 4.52
CA PHE A 474 19.01 -6.46 5.23
C PHE A 474 17.93 -7.26 4.51
N ILE A 475 16.81 -6.63 4.16
CA ILE A 475 15.69 -7.30 3.47
C ILE A 475 16.15 -7.89 2.15
N GLN A 476 16.93 -7.14 1.36
CA GLN A 476 17.43 -7.62 0.08
C GLN A 476 18.34 -8.84 0.22
N ASN A 477 19.30 -8.78 1.15
CA ASN A 477 20.27 -9.86 1.34
C ASN A 477 19.58 -11.13 1.83
N GLU A 478 18.65 -11.01 2.78
CA GLU A 478 17.88 -12.16 3.26
C GLU A 478 16.95 -12.73 2.20
N ALA A 479 16.23 -11.88 1.46
CA ALA A 479 15.33 -12.36 0.41
C ALA A 479 16.10 -13.08 -0.70
N ARG A 480 17.29 -12.59 -1.09
CA ARG A 480 18.18 -13.29 -2.03
C ARG A 480 18.71 -14.60 -1.48
N ARG A 481 19.11 -14.64 -0.20
CA ARG A 481 19.55 -15.89 0.46
C ARG A 481 18.43 -16.94 0.42
N VAL A 482 17.20 -16.55 0.74
CA VAL A 482 16.05 -17.47 0.70
C VAL A 482 15.76 -17.95 -0.71
N SER A 483 15.81 -17.05 -1.70
CA SER A 483 15.68 -17.44 -3.11
C SER A 483 16.79 -18.41 -3.56
N ALA A 484 18.02 -18.27 -3.04
CA ALA A 484 19.09 -19.21 -3.31
C ALA A 484 18.82 -20.60 -2.71
N VAL A 485 18.39 -20.64 -1.44
CA VAL A 485 18.00 -21.90 -0.77
C VAL A 485 16.84 -22.59 -1.49
N LEU A 486 15.82 -21.84 -1.92
CA LEU A 486 14.74 -22.40 -2.74
C LEU A 486 15.26 -22.86 -4.12
N GLY A 487 16.25 -22.17 -4.68
CA GLY A 487 16.88 -22.53 -5.95
C GLY A 487 17.66 -23.83 -5.87
N GLU A 488 18.30 -24.11 -4.73
CA GLU A 488 18.96 -25.38 -4.44
C GLU A 488 17.94 -26.51 -4.28
N LYS A 489 16.84 -26.28 -3.56
CA LYS A 489 15.81 -27.28 -3.28
C LYS A 489 14.90 -27.60 -4.46
N ARG A 490 14.44 -26.58 -5.17
CA ARG A 490 13.38 -26.66 -6.21
C ARG A 490 13.90 -26.44 -7.63
N GLY A 491 15.19 -26.18 -7.77
CA GLY A 491 15.81 -25.71 -9.01
C GLY A 491 15.69 -24.21 -9.20
N SER A 492 16.65 -23.65 -9.93
CA SER A 492 16.68 -22.23 -10.29
C SER A 492 15.53 -21.85 -11.24
N PHE A 493 15.22 -20.56 -11.38
CA PHE A 493 14.24 -20.14 -12.39
C PHE A 493 14.68 -20.58 -13.81
N PRO A 494 13.76 -21.02 -14.68
CA PRO A 494 14.10 -21.62 -15.97
C PRO A 494 15.01 -20.76 -16.86
N ASN A 495 14.81 -19.44 -16.88
CA ASN A 495 15.59 -18.51 -17.69
C ASN A 495 16.86 -18.00 -17.01
N ILE A 496 17.39 -18.67 -15.98
CA ILE A 496 18.61 -18.24 -15.28
C ILE A 496 19.80 -18.09 -16.23
N ASN A 497 19.87 -18.96 -17.24
CA ASN A 497 20.88 -18.89 -18.27
C ASN A 497 20.69 -17.69 -19.21
N LEU A 498 19.65 -16.87 -19.11
CA LEU A 498 19.47 -15.64 -19.92
C LEU A 498 19.51 -14.38 -19.03
N SER A 499 20.01 -14.55 -17.81
CA SER A 499 19.97 -13.57 -16.73
C SER A 499 21.36 -13.14 -16.30
N VAL A 500 21.41 -12.09 -15.47
CA VAL A 500 22.63 -11.66 -14.77
C VAL A 500 23.18 -12.69 -13.79
N PHE A 501 22.42 -13.75 -13.50
CA PHE A 501 22.81 -14.87 -12.63
C PHE A 501 23.33 -16.09 -13.42
N ARG A 502 23.51 -15.99 -14.74
CA ARG A 502 24.24 -17.00 -15.53
C ARG A 502 25.64 -17.15 -14.92
N ASN A 503 25.93 -18.29 -14.29
CA ASN A 503 27.17 -18.57 -13.52
C ASN A 503 27.21 -18.08 -12.05
N SER A 504 26.09 -17.69 -11.47
CA SER A 504 25.96 -17.45 -10.02
C SER A 504 25.59 -18.73 -9.26
N GLN A 505 25.51 -18.65 -7.93
CA GLN A 505 24.80 -19.63 -7.11
C GLN A 505 23.36 -19.83 -7.61
N PRO A 506 22.71 -20.99 -7.31
CA PRO A 506 21.31 -21.21 -7.64
C PRO A 506 20.43 -20.07 -7.17
N MET A 507 19.45 -19.68 -7.98
CA MET A 507 18.49 -18.62 -7.65
C MET A 507 17.11 -19.05 -8.11
N ARG A 508 16.13 -19.07 -7.20
CA ARG A 508 14.75 -19.44 -7.53
C ARG A 508 14.00 -18.36 -8.30
N ASN A 509 14.37 -17.09 -8.10
CA ASN A 509 13.62 -15.93 -8.61
C ASN A 509 14.57 -14.92 -9.27
N ALA A 510 14.19 -14.39 -10.44
CA ALA A 510 15.00 -13.37 -11.12
C ALA A 510 14.99 -12.01 -10.39
N THR A 511 13.97 -11.74 -9.58
CA THR A 511 13.89 -10.60 -8.65
C THR A 511 13.23 -11.05 -7.36
N VAL A 512 13.62 -10.45 -6.24
CA VAL A 512 13.01 -10.76 -4.93
C VAL A 512 12.32 -9.58 -4.26
N THR A 513 12.71 -8.34 -4.54
CA THR A 513 12.17 -7.16 -3.83
C THR A 513 11.52 -6.13 -4.75
N SER A 514 10.51 -5.44 -4.19
CA SER A 514 9.85 -4.29 -4.78
C SER A 514 9.14 -3.48 -3.69
N ILE A 515 9.16 -2.14 -3.77
CA ILE A 515 8.39 -1.30 -2.83
C ILE A 515 7.11 -0.85 -3.53
N ALA A 516 6.06 -1.62 -3.34
CA ALA A 516 4.73 -1.35 -3.88
C ALA A 516 3.91 -0.41 -2.97
N PRO A 517 2.92 0.30 -3.53
CA PRO A 517 1.94 0.98 -2.70
C PRO A 517 1.06 -0.06 -2.01
N THR A 518 0.87 0.06 -0.71
CA THR A 518 0.12 -0.91 0.10
C THR A 518 -1.24 -0.35 0.50
N GLY A 519 -1.89 0.43 -0.36
CA GLY A 519 -3.07 1.24 0.00
C GLY A 519 -4.16 0.46 0.74
N THR A 520 -4.63 -0.66 0.18
CA THR A 520 -5.70 -1.46 0.81
C THR A 520 -5.19 -2.42 1.90
N ILE A 521 -4.01 -3.02 1.74
CA ILE A 521 -3.48 -3.99 2.74
C ILE A 521 -2.94 -3.30 4.00
N SER A 522 -2.41 -2.08 3.89
CA SER A 522 -2.04 -1.26 5.06
C SER A 522 -3.27 -0.81 5.84
N MET A 523 -4.40 -0.58 5.16
CA MET A 523 -5.69 -0.34 5.82
C MET A 523 -6.23 -1.60 6.53
N ILE A 524 -5.99 -2.80 5.99
CA ILE A 524 -6.31 -4.05 6.71
C ILE A 524 -5.44 -4.18 7.96
N ALA A 525 -4.15 -3.84 7.85
CA ALA A 525 -3.18 -3.93 8.94
C ALA A 525 -3.17 -2.74 9.91
N ASP A 526 -4.00 -1.71 9.68
CA ASP A 526 -4.03 -0.41 10.37
C ASP A 526 -2.64 0.21 10.55
N THR A 527 -1.93 0.38 9.44
CA THR A 527 -0.59 0.95 9.41
C THR A 527 -0.41 1.87 8.19
N SER A 528 0.70 2.59 8.14
CA SER A 528 1.13 3.47 7.05
C SER A 528 1.43 2.67 5.79
N SER A 529 1.20 3.29 4.63
CA SER A 529 1.35 2.63 3.35
C SER A 529 2.81 2.61 2.89
N GLY A 530 3.33 1.44 2.49
CA GLY A 530 4.64 1.32 1.89
C GLY A 530 5.74 1.90 2.78
N ILE A 531 6.55 2.76 2.15
CA ILE A 531 7.52 3.62 2.81
C ILE A 531 7.03 5.08 2.91
N GLU A 532 5.73 5.34 2.73
CA GLU A 532 5.20 6.71 2.80
C GLU A 532 5.22 7.25 4.24
N PRO A 533 5.45 8.56 4.44
CA PRO A 533 5.16 9.20 5.71
C PRO A 533 3.64 9.21 5.94
N LEU A 534 3.22 9.56 7.16
CA LEU A 534 1.80 9.77 7.43
C LEU A 534 1.28 10.92 6.55
N PHE A 535 0.17 10.71 5.85
CA PHE A 535 -0.50 11.82 5.16
C PHE A 535 -1.13 12.80 6.16
N SER A 536 -1.75 12.23 7.20
CA SER A 536 -2.36 12.93 8.32
C SER A 536 -2.28 12.04 9.57
N VAL A 537 -2.18 12.64 10.75
CA VAL A 537 -2.23 11.90 12.03
C VAL A 537 -3.66 11.47 12.37
N GLY A 538 -4.66 12.23 11.90
CA GLY A 538 -6.07 11.85 12.00
C GLY A 538 -6.90 12.40 10.84
N TYR A 539 -7.93 11.68 10.46
CA TYR A 539 -8.80 12.04 9.34
C TYR A 539 -10.21 11.50 9.53
N LEU A 540 -11.15 12.07 8.77
CA LEU A 540 -12.51 11.58 8.68
C LEU A 540 -12.62 10.55 7.58
N ARG A 541 -13.35 9.47 7.86
CA ARG A 541 -13.65 8.43 6.90
C ARG A 541 -15.12 8.08 6.90
N ASN A 542 -15.75 8.12 5.73
CA ASN A 542 -17.14 7.67 5.60
C ASN A 542 -17.19 6.13 5.55
N VAL A 543 -18.01 5.54 6.42
CA VAL A 543 -18.28 4.11 6.55
C VAL A 543 -19.77 3.92 6.83
N LEU A 544 -20.48 3.23 5.92
CA LEU A 544 -21.91 2.90 6.05
C LEU A 544 -22.76 4.12 6.42
N ASP A 545 -22.70 5.18 5.61
CA ASP A 545 -23.44 6.44 5.80
C ASP A 545 -23.12 7.20 7.11
N THR A 546 -22.08 6.77 7.83
CA THR A 546 -21.55 7.46 9.02
C THR A 546 -20.12 7.92 8.80
N THR A 547 -19.74 9.04 9.41
CA THR A 547 -18.36 9.52 9.38
C THR A 547 -17.62 9.06 10.64
N LEU A 548 -16.59 8.25 10.47
CA LEU A 548 -15.70 7.78 11.53
C LEU A 548 -14.48 8.69 11.63
N VAL A 549 -14.14 9.05 12.86
CA VAL A 549 -12.86 9.64 13.19
C VAL A 549 -11.83 8.52 13.28
N VAL A 550 -10.79 8.60 12.46
CA VAL A 550 -9.63 7.70 12.50
C VAL A 550 -8.42 8.49 12.93
N VAL A 551 -7.75 8.05 13.99
CA VAL A 551 -6.47 8.60 14.45
C VAL A 551 -5.43 7.48 14.43
N ASN A 552 -4.17 7.82 14.17
CA ASN A 552 -3.08 6.87 14.23
C ASN A 552 -3.07 6.15 15.61
N PRO A 553 -3.15 4.81 15.64
CA PRO A 553 -3.25 4.06 16.89
C PRO A 553 -2.07 4.25 17.84
N ILE A 554 -0.87 4.47 17.30
CA ILE A 554 0.36 4.67 18.07
C ILE A 554 0.36 6.05 18.72
N PHE A 555 -0.15 7.07 18.02
CA PHE A 555 -0.36 8.38 18.62
C PHE A 555 -1.31 8.29 19.81
N GLU A 556 -2.45 7.61 19.65
CA GLU A 556 -3.43 7.45 20.72
C GLU A 556 -2.82 6.72 21.94
N GLU A 557 -2.03 5.66 21.71
CA GLU A 557 -1.31 4.96 22.76
C GLU A 557 -0.33 5.87 23.50
N ILE A 558 0.49 6.64 22.78
CA ILE A 558 1.45 7.59 23.36
C ILE A 558 0.71 8.66 24.17
N ALA A 559 -0.36 9.23 23.63
CA ALA A 559 -1.15 10.28 24.28
C ALA A 559 -1.77 9.79 25.59
N ARG A 560 -2.29 8.56 25.61
CA ARG A 560 -2.85 7.95 26.83
C ARG A 560 -1.76 7.61 27.85
N ASN A 561 -0.65 7.01 27.41
CA ASN A 561 0.43 6.62 28.31
C ASN A 561 1.13 7.83 28.95
N ARG A 562 1.17 8.97 28.26
CA ARG A 562 1.77 10.22 28.75
C ARG A 562 0.76 11.22 29.31
N GLY A 563 -0.50 10.83 29.48
CA GLY A 563 -1.51 11.61 30.19
C GLY A 563 -1.98 12.90 29.52
N PHE A 564 -1.80 13.07 28.20
CA PHE A 564 -2.27 14.26 27.46
C PHE A 564 -3.46 13.97 26.52
N TYR A 565 -4.03 12.77 26.58
CA TYR A 565 -5.22 12.40 25.80
C TYR A 565 -6.50 13.06 26.36
N HIS A 566 -7.26 13.75 25.51
CA HIS A 566 -8.64 14.18 25.81
C HIS A 566 -9.50 14.10 24.53
N PRO A 567 -10.84 13.87 24.61
CA PRO A 567 -11.70 13.80 23.43
C PRO A 567 -11.58 14.99 22.46
N ASP A 568 -11.40 16.21 22.97
CA ASP A 568 -11.28 17.42 22.14
C ASP A 568 -9.99 17.45 21.31
N LEU A 569 -8.91 16.84 21.81
CA LEU A 569 -7.64 16.70 21.10
C LEU A 569 -7.83 15.93 19.78
N ILE A 570 -8.67 14.89 19.81
CA ILE A 570 -8.93 14.05 18.65
C ILE A 570 -9.66 14.84 17.57
N SER A 571 -10.68 15.62 17.95
CA SER A 571 -11.38 16.52 17.05
C SER A 571 -10.45 17.59 16.46
N GLU A 572 -9.52 18.12 17.26
CA GLU A 572 -8.54 19.10 16.81
C GLU A 572 -7.54 18.52 15.80
N ILE A 573 -7.05 17.30 16.05
CA ILE A 573 -6.14 16.57 15.14
C ILE A 573 -6.82 16.29 13.82
N VAL A 574 -8.09 15.86 13.83
CA VAL A 574 -8.83 15.56 12.61
C VAL A 574 -9.04 16.83 11.76
N ARG A 575 -9.34 17.96 12.40
CA ARG A 575 -9.53 19.24 11.71
C ARG A 575 -8.23 19.76 11.11
N GLN A 576 -7.12 19.64 11.81
CA GLN A 576 -5.84 20.22 11.38
C GLN A 576 -4.97 19.25 10.57
N GLY A 577 -5.16 17.94 10.75
CA GLY A 577 -4.34 16.84 10.22
C GLY A 577 -2.90 16.74 10.76
N SER A 578 -2.35 17.87 11.21
CA SER A 578 -1.01 18.05 11.77
C SER A 578 -1.05 18.29 13.28
N LEU A 579 0.02 17.87 13.96
CA LEU A 579 0.23 18.15 15.38
C LEU A 579 0.95 19.48 15.65
N LYS A 580 1.58 20.11 14.64
CA LYS A 580 2.47 21.27 14.84
C LYS A 580 1.77 22.44 15.53
N LYS A 581 0.55 22.75 15.08
CA LYS A 581 -0.25 23.90 15.53
C LYS A 581 -1.09 23.62 16.78
N ILE A 582 -1.15 22.37 17.23
CA ILE A 582 -1.95 21.96 18.39
C ILE A 582 -1.19 22.27 19.69
N LYS A 583 -1.86 22.95 20.61
CA LYS A 583 -1.32 23.27 21.95
C LYS A 583 -1.43 22.04 22.86
N ASN A 584 -0.59 21.95 23.89
CA ASN A 584 -0.60 20.87 24.89
C ASN A 584 -0.16 19.47 24.41
N ILE A 585 0.47 19.36 23.24
CA ILE A 585 1.22 18.16 22.84
C ILE A 585 2.72 18.40 23.11
N PRO A 586 3.43 17.50 23.80
CA PRO A 586 4.87 17.60 23.98
C PRO A 586 5.63 17.72 22.65
N GLU A 587 6.63 18.60 22.58
CA GLU A 587 7.37 18.87 21.34
C GLU A 587 8.15 17.65 20.83
N ASP A 588 8.62 16.77 21.72
CA ASP A 588 9.27 15.52 21.34
C ASP A 588 8.29 14.55 20.65
N VAL A 589 7.01 14.55 21.05
CA VAL A 589 5.95 13.80 20.36
C VAL A 589 5.66 14.44 19.00
N LYS A 590 5.50 15.77 18.92
CA LYS A 590 5.28 16.44 17.63
C LYS A 590 6.38 16.13 16.63
N ARG A 591 7.64 16.07 17.10
CA ARG A 591 8.81 15.84 16.25
C ARG A 591 8.80 14.47 15.57
N ILE A 592 8.22 13.44 16.17
CA ILE A 592 8.19 12.07 15.61
C ILE A 592 6.97 11.79 14.70
N PHE A 593 5.99 12.70 14.61
CA PHE A 593 4.81 12.57 13.74
C PHE A 593 4.79 13.63 12.61
N PRO A 594 5.85 13.78 11.79
CA PRO A 594 5.77 14.67 10.63
C PRO A 594 4.80 14.08 9.60
N ILE A 595 3.96 14.93 9.02
CA ILE A 595 3.09 14.53 7.90
C ILE A 595 3.75 14.82 6.55
N ALA A 596 3.26 14.19 5.47
CA ALA A 596 3.84 14.28 4.13
C ALA A 596 4.11 15.73 3.66
N HIS A 597 3.18 16.65 3.89
CA HIS A 597 3.32 18.05 3.47
C HIS A 597 4.27 18.89 4.33
N GLU A 598 4.76 18.34 5.43
CA GLU A 598 5.69 19.00 6.34
C GLU A 598 7.14 18.56 6.13
N ILE A 599 7.36 17.52 5.33
CA ILE A 599 8.68 16.96 5.05
C ILE A 599 9.21 17.64 3.79
N MET A 600 10.50 18.01 3.81
CA MET A 600 11.14 18.62 2.65
C MET A 600 11.12 17.66 1.45
N PRO A 601 10.79 18.14 0.23
CA PRO A 601 10.76 17.32 -0.98
C PRO A 601 12.04 16.52 -1.23
N GLU A 602 13.21 17.09 -0.92
CA GLU A 602 14.50 16.43 -1.08
C GLU A 602 14.63 15.23 -0.15
N ILE A 603 14.05 15.29 1.05
CA ILE A 603 14.06 14.18 2.02
C ILE A 603 13.09 13.07 1.56
N HIS A 604 11.92 13.43 1.03
CA HIS A 604 11.03 12.46 0.37
C HIS A 604 11.79 11.65 -0.68
N LEU A 605 12.53 12.34 -1.54
CA LEU A 605 13.28 11.71 -2.62
C LEU A 605 14.49 10.91 -2.11
N LYS A 606 15.24 11.43 -1.13
CA LYS A 606 16.34 10.69 -0.50
C LYS A 606 15.86 9.37 0.12
N MET A 607 14.69 9.37 0.75
CA MET A 607 14.09 8.15 1.30
C MET A 607 13.78 7.15 0.19
N GLN A 608 13.16 7.59 -0.92
CA GLN A 608 12.92 6.74 -2.09
C GLN A 608 14.22 6.14 -2.63
N ALA A 609 15.22 7.00 -2.85
CA ALA A 609 16.51 6.61 -3.40
C ALA A 609 17.25 5.62 -2.50
N THR A 610 17.14 5.78 -1.18
CA THR A 610 17.77 4.90 -0.19
C THR A 610 17.25 3.47 -0.32
N PHE A 611 15.93 3.26 -0.38
CA PHE A 611 15.36 1.94 -0.67
C PHE A 611 15.73 1.45 -2.07
N GLN A 612 15.71 2.34 -3.08
CA GLN A 612 15.98 1.98 -4.48
C GLN A 612 17.39 1.42 -4.72
N LYS A 613 18.38 1.73 -3.86
CA LYS A 613 19.73 1.14 -3.92
C LYS A 613 19.70 -0.39 -3.84
N TYR A 614 18.83 -0.92 -2.99
CA TYR A 614 18.80 -2.34 -2.64
C TYR A 614 17.67 -3.12 -3.32
N VAL A 615 16.68 -2.44 -3.89
CA VAL A 615 15.52 -3.09 -4.52
C VAL A 615 15.83 -3.55 -5.96
N ASP A 616 15.52 -4.81 -6.28
CA ASP A 616 15.70 -5.40 -7.62
C ASP A 616 14.80 -4.73 -8.65
N ASN A 617 13.53 -4.52 -8.31
CA ASN A 617 12.57 -3.78 -9.14
C ASN A 617 12.66 -2.26 -8.86
N ALA A 618 11.56 -1.56 -8.66
CA ALA A 618 11.51 -0.12 -8.40
C ALA A 618 10.74 0.21 -7.11
N VAL A 619 10.65 1.50 -6.81
CA VAL A 619 9.99 2.04 -5.63
C VAL A 619 8.83 2.93 -6.05
N SER A 620 7.61 2.57 -5.65
CA SER A 620 6.43 3.45 -5.76
C SER A 620 6.31 4.26 -4.48
N LYS A 621 6.78 5.51 -4.56
CA LYS A 621 6.66 6.52 -3.51
C LYS A 621 6.30 7.84 -4.16
N THR A 622 5.33 8.54 -3.58
CA THR A 622 4.93 9.87 -4.03
C THR A 622 5.82 10.93 -3.38
N ILE A 623 6.38 11.81 -4.21
CA ILE A 623 7.03 13.02 -3.73
C ILE A 623 5.94 14.09 -3.58
N ASN A 624 5.39 14.20 -2.37
CA ASN A 624 4.36 15.19 -2.05
C ASN A 624 5.02 16.55 -1.88
N LEU A 625 4.54 17.55 -2.63
CA LEU A 625 4.98 18.93 -2.54
C LEU A 625 3.88 19.80 -1.91
N PRO A 626 4.26 20.81 -1.12
CA PRO A 626 3.30 21.80 -0.63
C PRO A 626 2.69 22.61 -1.79
N GLU A 627 1.55 23.23 -1.56
CA GLU A 627 0.79 23.97 -2.59
C GLU A 627 1.60 25.11 -3.24
N ASP A 628 2.44 25.77 -2.44
CA ASP A 628 3.32 26.87 -2.82
C ASP A 628 4.64 26.42 -3.45
N ALA A 629 4.85 25.11 -3.65
CA ALA A 629 6.04 24.60 -4.31
C ALA A 629 6.20 25.20 -5.71
N THR A 630 7.43 25.58 -6.05
CA THR A 630 7.79 26.23 -7.31
C THR A 630 8.10 25.24 -8.44
N LEU A 631 8.10 25.74 -9.68
CA LEU A 631 8.57 24.98 -10.84
C LEU A 631 10.06 24.61 -10.70
N GLU A 632 10.86 25.50 -10.13
CA GLU A 632 12.29 25.31 -9.88
C GLU A 632 12.54 24.15 -8.92
N GLN A 633 11.77 24.06 -7.83
CA GLN A 633 11.84 22.93 -6.91
C GLN A 633 11.45 21.63 -7.60
N THR A 634 10.39 21.64 -8.41
CA THR A 634 9.95 20.47 -9.17
C THR A 634 11.03 19.99 -10.14
N ARG A 635 11.66 20.93 -10.86
CA ARG A 635 12.80 20.69 -11.76
C ARG A 635 13.98 20.08 -11.01
N ALA A 636 14.34 20.65 -9.86
CA ALA A 636 15.45 20.17 -9.04
C ALA A 636 15.23 18.73 -8.57
N ILE A 637 14.01 18.39 -8.17
CA ILE A 637 13.62 17.05 -7.73
C ILE A 637 13.75 16.02 -8.87
N PHE A 638 13.25 16.31 -10.07
CA PHE A 638 13.44 15.40 -11.22
C PHE A 638 14.93 15.16 -11.54
N LEU A 639 15.73 16.21 -11.57
CA LEU A 639 17.18 16.10 -11.83
C LEU A 639 17.92 15.39 -10.67
N MET A 640 17.46 15.56 -9.45
CA MET A 640 18.02 14.86 -8.29
C MET A 640 17.68 13.37 -8.34
N ALA A 641 16.47 12.99 -8.78
CA ALA A 641 16.05 11.60 -8.91
C ALA A 641 16.92 10.84 -9.92
N HIS A 642 17.23 11.48 -11.05
CA HIS A 642 18.18 10.97 -12.04
C HIS A 642 19.58 10.76 -11.43
N ARG A 643 20.11 11.78 -10.73
CA ARG A 643 21.43 11.74 -10.08
C ARG A 643 21.51 10.63 -9.03
N LEU A 644 20.43 10.42 -8.28
CA LEU A 644 20.32 9.38 -7.25
C LEU A 644 20.00 7.99 -7.79
N LYS A 645 19.95 7.82 -9.13
CA LYS A 645 19.69 6.53 -9.78
C LYS A 645 18.34 5.91 -9.39
N CYS A 646 17.32 6.77 -9.21
CA CYS A 646 15.94 6.32 -9.15
C CYS A 646 15.55 5.66 -10.48
N LYS A 647 14.68 4.64 -10.45
CA LYS A 647 14.14 4.02 -11.67
C LYS A 647 12.90 4.72 -12.23
N GLY A 648 12.15 5.39 -11.35
CA GLY A 648 11.03 6.23 -11.70
C GLY A 648 10.75 7.25 -10.61
N ILE A 649 9.93 8.25 -10.91
CA ILE A 649 9.51 9.28 -9.96
C ILE A 649 8.15 9.85 -10.35
N THR A 650 7.32 10.06 -9.32
CA THR A 650 6.05 10.77 -9.41
C THR A 650 6.05 11.91 -8.39
N ILE A 651 5.66 13.09 -8.86
CA ILE A 651 5.54 14.29 -8.04
C ILE A 651 4.06 14.64 -7.95
N TYR A 652 3.60 14.93 -6.74
CA TYR A 652 2.24 15.39 -6.50
C TYR A 652 2.28 16.68 -5.69
N ARG A 653 1.92 17.80 -6.33
CA ARG A 653 1.74 19.06 -5.62
C ARG A 653 0.34 19.11 -5.04
N TYR A 654 0.22 19.47 -3.76
CA TYR A 654 -1.07 19.65 -3.11
C TYR A 654 -1.94 20.64 -3.92
N ASN A 655 -3.22 20.34 -4.09
CA ASN A 655 -4.18 21.09 -4.93
C ASN A 655 -3.91 21.10 -6.45
N SER A 656 -3.02 20.25 -6.98
CA SER A 656 -2.85 20.09 -8.44
C SER A 656 -4.02 19.37 -9.15
N LYS A 657 -4.85 18.62 -8.42
CA LYS A 657 -6.09 18.00 -8.91
C LYS A 657 -7.29 18.48 -8.09
N LYS A 658 -8.46 18.68 -8.73
CA LYS A 658 -9.68 19.14 -8.03
C LYS A 658 -10.27 18.10 -7.08
N THR A 659 -10.11 16.82 -7.41
CA THR A 659 -10.50 15.70 -6.55
C THR A 659 -9.23 15.01 -6.06
N GLN A 660 -9.01 15.00 -4.75
CA GLN A 660 -7.85 14.32 -4.17
C GLN A 660 -8.29 13.02 -3.48
N VAL A 661 -7.42 12.02 -3.48
CA VAL A 661 -7.70 10.74 -2.80
C VAL A 661 -7.64 10.92 -1.27
N LEU A 662 -6.84 11.88 -0.80
CA LEU A 662 -6.66 12.22 0.60
C LEU A 662 -6.75 13.75 0.72
N GLU A 663 -7.59 14.24 1.62
CA GLU A 663 -7.81 15.67 1.88
C GLU A 663 -7.72 15.93 3.38
N PHE A 664 -7.29 17.15 3.76
CA PHE A 664 -7.43 17.60 5.14
C PHE A 664 -8.92 17.87 5.41
N GLY A 665 -9.37 17.52 6.61
CA GLY A 665 -10.77 17.64 6.99
C GLY A 665 -11.19 19.08 7.19
N ASP A 666 -11.54 19.80 6.11
CA ASP A 666 -12.46 20.93 6.23
C ASP A 666 -13.86 20.36 6.39
N ILE A 667 -14.37 20.42 7.61
CA ILE A 667 -15.80 20.23 7.86
C ILE A 667 -16.50 21.47 7.32
N ASP A 668 -16.68 21.55 6.02
CA ASP A 668 -17.55 22.54 5.41
C ASP A 668 -18.99 22.02 5.54
N TYR A 669 -19.54 22.10 6.76
CA TYR A 669 -20.94 21.78 7.07
C TYR A 669 -21.90 22.61 6.18
N GLU A 670 -21.44 23.74 5.63
CA GLU A 670 -22.24 24.65 4.82
C GLU A 670 -22.30 24.30 3.33
N ARG A 671 -21.34 23.53 2.78
CA ARG A 671 -21.36 23.18 1.34
C ARG A 671 -22.41 22.15 0.96
N ARG A 672 -22.89 21.33 1.92
CA ARG A 672 -23.95 20.32 1.66
C ARG A 672 -25.36 20.89 1.60
N CYS A 673 -25.60 22.11 2.10
CA CYS A 673 -26.91 22.75 2.01
C CYS A 673 -27.15 23.53 0.72
N ARG A 674 -26.17 23.64 -0.20
CA ARG A 674 -26.33 24.39 -1.46
C ARG A 674 -26.62 23.53 -2.69
N SER A 675 -26.64 22.21 -2.56
CA SER A 675 -27.04 21.28 -3.62
C SER A 675 -28.37 20.57 -3.33
N GLY A 676 -29.36 21.33 -2.83
CA GLY A 676 -30.79 21.05 -2.99
C GLY A 676 -31.28 19.65 -2.59
N GLY A 677 -30.92 19.16 -1.41
CA GLY A 677 -31.35 17.84 -0.94
C GLY A 677 -31.43 17.74 0.58
N CYS A 678 -32.16 18.66 1.20
CA CYS A 678 -32.75 18.42 2.51
C CYS A 678 -34.27 18.48 2.35
N ASP A 679 -34.84 17.32 2.01
CA ASP A 679 -36.19 16.92 2.40
C ASP A 679 -36.25 15.39 2.26
N ILE A 680 -36.68 14.72 3.35
CA ILE A 680 -36.84 13.28 3.62
C ILE A 680 -35.62 12.56 4.21
#